data_AF-A0A2A2W711-F1
#
_entry.id   AF-A0A2A2W711-F1
#
_cell.length_a   1.000
_cell.length_b   1.000
_cell.length_c   1.000
_cell.angle_alpha   90.00
_cell.angle_beta   90.00
_cell.angle_gamma   90.00
#
_symmetry.space_group_name_H-M   'P 1'
#
loop_
_entity.id
_entity.type
_entity.pdbx_description
1 polymer ?
#
loop_
_entity_poly.entity_id
_entity_poly.type
_entity_poly.pdbx_seq_one_letter_code
_entity_poly.pdbx_strand_id
1 'polypeptide(L)'
;MTDSKTQPPVGIDLGTTFSAVAFLDGDGRPETIRNSEGDLTTPSAVFFDQKRPIVGLEAVEAGLLEPDRLAQFAKRNVGEQFYEKAIRGKHLPAEVIQALVLRKLKTDAELKLGRISEAVITVPAFFNEPCRKATQDAGRLAGLKVLDIINEPTAAAITYGVQQGFLGAGVANERRETVLVYDLGGGTFDVTVMEIEKGNFNTIATAGDVYLGGIDWDSRLVDLIAEAFLAEHGIDPRDDPQAEQELLRKANQTKHALTQREAVTVAFANDGRRLRTEITQKQFSERCVDLVERTIMTVHLVLDDAGIDWPDLTRLILVGGSTRMPMIRDELQQLSGMELDRSLSPDEAVSHGAALYAGMLSAGANDKTGISVSNVNSHDLGVLALDPKSNKPRRKIMIPRNSKLPARKMVRFRTHVNNQPNVKIQIVEGGDKRGINATPIGKCVVADLPKGTPKGTNVEVRFDYRADGRLTVHASLPEIDRKITMTLNRAAGLSDDEIAAWRSRLDDGLSDAMLASLAEHGDDASALFSADDLTSEDADALPDESSIDPSEAAVAEQVRTDQVQGFAALQHVEPEPASSKTPVAASKAAAILGVSQPPPSPAPVEPADRQDAVRESNPAYAASPVASEQAAQAKRAAVKQVSSKDAAIKIETNAPAGGPKLSVADAQKLAVAAGSAAPTVSEKPKLELDPKDAAPQVKADANDLAMLAALGGEAKSPRKADVPLIVTDVPAGKGRAKPQPKQAAESKDPAKPRKAGGLFGRKRK
;
A
#
# COMPACT_ATOMS: atom_id res chain seq x y z
N MET A 1 -21.34 37.28 16.36
CA MET A 1 -20.22 36.49 15.81
C MET A 1 -20.00 35.34 16.77
N THR A 2 -20.66 34.21 16.53
CA THR A 2 -20.46 32.99 17.32
C THR A 2 -19.19 32.32 16.86
N ASP A 3 -18.26 32.07 17.78
CA ASP A 3 -17.04 31.27 17.56
C ASP A 3 -17.34 30.06 16.68
N SER A 4 -16.69 29.97 15.52
CA SER A 4 -16.72 28.76 14.71
C SER A 4 -15.96 27.69 15.47
N LYS A 5 -16.65 26.92 16.32
CA LYS A 5 -16.09 25.68 16.86
C LYS A 5 -15.70 24.83 15.65
N THR A 6 -14.39 24.67 15.44
CA THR A 6 -13.84 23.69 14.51
C THR A 6 -14.43 22.34 14.88
N GLN A 7 -15.17 21.74 13.95
CA GLN A 7 -15.78 20.42 14.12
C GLN A 7 -14.68 19.37 14.32
N PRO A 8 -14.98 18.25 15.02
CA PRO A 8 -14.00 17.21 15.28
C PRO A 8 -13.38 16.71 13.95
N PRO A 9 -12.08 16.35 13.96
CA PRO A 9 -11.45 15.81 12.78
C PRO A 9 -12.11 14.48 12.39
N VAL A 10 -12.03 14.13 11.11
CA VAL A 10 -12.57 12.86 10.60
C VAL A 10 -11.46 11.86 10.29
N GLY A 11 -11.78 10.57 10.40
CA GLY A 11 -10.97 9.49 9.87
C GLY A 11 -11.50 9.06 8.51
N ILE A 12 -10.64 9.01 7.49
CA ILE A 12 -11.01 8.59 6.15
C ILE A 12 -10.26 7.32 5.80
N ASP A 13 -11.02 6.27 5.52
CA ASP A 13 -10.50 5.11 4.79
C ASP A 13 -10.60 5.36 3.29
N LEU A 14 -9.46 5.61 2.64
CA LEU A 14 -9.39 5.85 1.20
C LEU A 14 -8.99 4.56 0.48
N GLY A 15 -9.95 3.64 0.28
CA GLY A 15 -9.68 2.35 -0.35
C GLY A 15 -9.60 2.38 -1.88
N THR A 16 -9.15 1.26 -2.47
CA THR A 16 -9.03 1.11 -3.94
C THR A 16 -10.40 1.03 -4.63
N THR A 17 -11.36 0.37 -3.99
CA THR A 17 -12.70 0.12 -4.57
C THR A 17 -13.79 0.88 -3.83
N PHE A 18 -13.69 0.98 -2.51
CA PHE A 18 -14.63 1.69 -1.66
C PHE A 18 -13.86 2.56 -0.69
N SER A 19 -14.46 3.67 -0.28
CA SER A 19 -13.95 4.56 0.74
C SER A 19 -15.01 4.85 1.79
N ALA A 20 -14.59 5.07 3.02
CA ALA A 20 -15.47 5.34 4.15
C ALA A 20 -14.95 6.52 4.97
N VAL A 21 -15.85 7.26 5.59
CA VAL A 21 -15.51 8.38 6.47
C VAL A 21 -16.20 8.18 7.82
N ALA A 22 -15.44 8.36 8.89
CA ALA A 22 -15.92 8.22 10.26
C ALA A 22 -15.50 9.42 11.11
N PHE A 23 -16.23 9.63 12.20
CA PHE A 23 -15.96 10.69 13.17
C PHE A 23 -16.16 10.13 14.59
N LEU A 24 -15.70 10.87 15.60
CA LEU A 24 -15.99 10.55 16.99
C LEU A 24 -17.25 11.29 17.46
N ASP A 25 -18.20 10.56 18.03
CA ASP A 25 -19.40 11.12 18.64
C ASP A 25 -19.07 11.87 19.95
N GLY A 26 -20.10 12.39 20.63
CA GLY A 26 -19.94 13.11 21.89
C GLY A 26 -19.39 12.27 23.04
N ASP A 27 -19.49 10.94 22.96
CA ASP A 27 -18.98 9.98 23.94
C ASP A 27 -17.58 9.47 23.56
N GLY A 28 -17.02 9.91 22.44
CA GLY A 28 -15.72 9.49 21.92
C GLY A 28 -15.75 8.14 21.20
N ARG A 29 -16.93 7.66 20.78
CA ARG A 29 -17.08 6.43 20.01
C ARG A 29 -17.01 6.72 18.52
N PRO A 30 -16.33 5.89 17.72
CA PRO A 30 -16.29 6.08 16.28
C PRO A 30 -17.63 5.70 15.64
N GLU A 31 -18.11 6.56 14.75
CA GLU A 31 -19.28 6.32 13.90
C GLU A 31 -18.95 6.60 12.43
N THR A 32 -19.32 5.66 11.55
CA THR A 32 -19.27 5.84 10.11
C THR A 32 -20.37 6.81 9.65
N ILE A 33 -20.04 7.65 8.68
CA ILE A 33 -20.98 8.60 8.06
C ILE A 33 -21.54 7.96 6.80
N ARG A 34 -22.87 8.01 6.66
CA ARG A 34 -23.54 7.62 5.41
C ARG A 34 -23.32 8.69 4.35
N ASN A 35 -23.05 8.27 3.12
CA ASN A 35 -23.00 9.18 1.97
C ASN A 35 -24.40 9.72 1.62
N SER A 36 -24.47 10.64 0.66
CA SER A 36 -25.74 11.20 0.18
C SER A 36 -26.72 10.16 -0.38
N GLU A 37 -26.21 9.00 -0.78
CA GLU A 37 -26.98 7.87 -1.30
C GLU A 37 -27.55 6.97 -0.18
N GLY A 38 -27.09 7.14 1.06
CA GLY A 38 -27.53 6.39 2.24
C GLY A 38 -26.64 5.21 2.63
N ASP A 39 -25.58 4.95 1.88
CA ASP A 39 -24.63 3.86 2.10
C ASP A 39 -23.49 4.26 3.05
N LEU A 40 -22.91 3.28 3.76
CA LEU A 40 -21.79 3.51 4.67
C LEU A 40 -20.43 3.61 3.95
N THR A 41 -20.40 3.23 2.67
CA THR A 41 -19.19 3.26 1.84
C THR A 41 -19.52 3.89 0.51
N THR A 42 -18.56 4.59 -0.08
CA THR A 42 -18.69 5.23 -1.38
C THR A 42 -17.72 4.56 -2.35
N PRO A 43 -18.18 4.08 -3.53
CA PRO A 43 -17.27 3.57 -4.55
C PRO A 43 -16.19 4.60 -4.91
N SER A 44 -14.94 4.16 -4.97
CA SER A 44 -13.77 4.96 -5.34
C SER A 44 -13.68 5.08 -6.87
N ALA A 45 -14.75 5.59 -7.47
CA ALA A 45 -14.94 5.73 -8.91
C ALA A 45 -15.30 7.18 -9.23
N VAL A 46 -14.73 7.70 -10.30
CA VAL A 46 -14.96 9.07 -10.79
C VAL A 46 -15.35 9.00 -12.26
N PHE A 47 -16.50 9.57 -12.59
CA PHE A 47 -16.96 9.72 -13.96
C PHE A 47 -16.85 11.18 -14.37
N PHE A 48 -16.14 11.45 -15.45
CA PHE A 48 -15.92 12.81 -15.93
C PHE A 48 -17.05 13.23 -16.87
N ASP A 49 -18.16 13.70 -16.28
CA ASP A 49 -19.29 14.27 -17.02
C ASP A 49 -18.94 15.64 -17.64
N GLN A 50 -19.75 16.07 -18.60
CA GLN A 50 -19.56 17.30 -19.39
C GLN A 50 -19.39 18.55 -18.52
N LYS A 51 -20.15 18.65 -17.44
CA LYS A 51 -20.16 19.85 -16.57
C LYS A 51 -19.18 19.75 -15.42
N ARG A 52 -19.14 18.61 -14.75
CA ARG A 52 -18.33 18.36 -13.55
C ARG A 52 -18.15 16.86 -13.32
N PRO A 53 -17.06 16.43 -12.68
CA PRO A 53 -16.91 15.04 -12.27
C PRO A 53 -18.02 14.61 -11.29
N ILE A 54 -18.47 13.38 -11.46
CA ILE A 54 -19.41 12.64 -10.60
C ILE A 54 -18.61 11.55 -9.89
N VAL A 55 -18.97 11.23 -8.64
CA VAL A 55 -18.20 10.31 -7.80
C VAL A 55 -19.13 9.33 -7.10
N GLY A 56 -18.70 8.07 -6.95
CA GLY A 56 -19.44 7.05 -6.21
C GLY A 56 -20.27 6.15 -7.12
N LEU A 57 -21.44 5.70 -6.64
CA LEU A 57 -22.27 4.74 -7.37
C LEU A 57 -22.77 5.30 -8.71
N GLU A 58 -23.15 6.58 -8.75
CA GLU A 58 -23.57 7.26 -9.98
C GLU A 58 -22.46 7.25 -11.05
N ALA A 59 -21.20 7.40 -10.64
CA ALA A 59 -20.06 7.31 -11.54
C ALA A 59 -19.91 5.91 -12.14
N VAL A 60 -20.09 4.86 -11.33
CA VAL A 60 -20.04 3.46 -11.78
C VAL A 60 -21.12 3.20 -12.81
N GLU A 61 -22.36 3.63 -12.56
CA GLU A 61 -23.49 3.40 -13.47
C GLU A 61 -23.34 4.19 -14.79
N ALA A 62 -22.92 5.45 -14.74
CA ALA A 62 -22.65 6.24 -15.94
C ALA A 62 -21.51 5.65 -16.78
N GLY A 63 -20.47 5.15 -16.11
CA GLY A 63 -19.29 4.56 -16.73
C GLY A 63 -19.53 3.25 -17.47
N LEU A 64 -20.68 2.58 -17.28
CA LEU A 64 -21.06 1.41 -18.08
C LEU A 64 -21.31 1.79 -19.55
N LEU A 65 -21.82 3.00 -19.80
CA LEU A 65 -22.14 3.49 -21.14
C LEU A 65 -20.98 4.23 -21.78
N GLU A 66 -20.18 4.95 -20.99
CA GLU A 66 -19.01 5.71 -21.47
C GLU A 66 -17.75 5.33 -20.68
N PRO A 67 -17.20 4.11 -20.90
CA PRO A 67 -16.04 3.63 -20.13
C PRO A 67 -14.81 4.53 -20.25
N ASP A 68 -14.61 5.23 -21.37
CA ASP A 68 -13.49 6.15 -21.62
C ASP A 68 -13.49 7.39 -20.68
N ARG A 69 -14.61 7.64 -20.00
CA ARG A 69 -14.79 8.72 -19.03
C ARG A 69 -14.77 8.26 -17.57
N LEU A 70 -14.63 6.94 -17.35
CA LEU A 70 -14.62 6.35 -16.03
C LEU A 70 -13.19 6.10 -15.54
N ALA A 71 -12.84 6.73 -14.42
CA ALA A 71 -11.66 6.40 -13.63
C ALA A 71 -12.05 5.51 -12.45
N GLN A 72 -11.40 4.35 -12.34
CA GLN A 72 -11.54 3.40 -11.24
C GLN A 72 -10.17 2.91 -10.78
N PHE A 73 -10.09 2.45 -9.53
CA PHE A 73 -8.89 1.80 -8.99
C PHE A 73 -7.62 2.68 -9.00
N ALA A 74 -7.78 4.00 -9.11
CA ALA A 74 -6.66 4.94 -9.20
C ALA A 74 -5.68 4.87 -8.01
N LYS A 75 -6.07 4.25 -6.89
CA LYS A 75 -5.17 3.98 -5.76
C LYS A 75 -3.98 3.08 -6.14
N ARG A 76 -4.12 2.20 -7.15
CA ARG A 76 -3.01 1.37 -7.68
C ARG A 76 -1.94 2.19 -8.40
N ASN A 77 -2.27 3.38 -8.90
CA ASN A 77 -1.34 4.27 -9.61
C ASN A 77 -0.83 5.43 -8.73
N VAL A 78 -1.18 5.44 -7.45
CA VAL A 78 -0.71 6.49 -6.51
C VAL A 78 0.80 6.32 -6.33
N GLY A 79 1.56 7.40 -6.54
CA GLY A 79 3.02 7.37 -6.53
C GLY A 79 3.65 7.17 -7.92
N GLU A 80 2.86 6.88 -8.95
CA GLU A 80 3.24 6.99 -10.35
C GLU A 80 3.07 8.44 -10.83
N GLN A 81 3.61 8.76 -12.01
CA GLN A 81 3.48 10.11 -12.57
C GLN A 81 2.04 10.40 -13.03
N PHE A 82 1.38 9.40 -13.61
CA PHE A 82 0.03 9.51 -14.14
C PHE A 82 -0.79 8.28 -13.80
N TYR A 83 -2.10 8.46 -13.74
CA TYR A 83 -3.07 7.37 -13.82
C TYR A 83 -2.96 6.70 -15.20
N GLU A 84 -2.86 5.37 -15.17
CA GLU A 84 -2.59 4.53 -16.35
C GLU A 84 -3.59 4.77 -17.48
N LYS A 85 -4.90 4.80 -17.15
CA LYS A 85 -5.95 5.00 -18.13
C LYS A 85 -6.12 6.48 -18.46
N ALA A 86 -5.97 6.83 -19.74
CA ALA A 86 -6.31 8.15 -20.22
C ALA A 86 -7.82 8.41 -20.11
N ILE A 87 -8.19 9.55 -19.53
CA ILE A 87 -9.57 10.02 -19.46
C ILE A 87 -9.80 10.97 -20.62
N ARG A 88 -10.63 10.56 -21.59
CA ARG A 88 -10.84 11.30 -22.85
C ARG A 88 -9.52 11.64 -23.56
N GLY A 89 -8.59 10.69 -23.59
CA GLY A 89 -7.26 10.87 -24.20
C GLY A 89 -6.32 11.78 -23.39
N LYS A 90 -6.64 12.11 -22.13
CA LYS A 90 -5.77 12.90 -21.25
C LYS A 90 -5.33 12.09 -20.05
N HIS A 91 -4.02 12.06 -19.81
CA HIS A 91 -3.45 11.50 -18.59
C HIS A 91 -3.61 12.49 -17.43
N LEU A 92 -4.16 11.99 -16.33
CA LEU A 92 -4.37 12.75 -15.10
C LEU A 92 -3.48 12.17 -13.99
N PRO A 93 -2.94 12.99 -13.07
CA PRO A 93 -2.31 12.46 -11.87
C PRO A 93 -3.32 11.69 -11.02
N ALA A 94 -2.92 10.55 -10.46
CA ALA A 94 -3.79 9.75 -9.59
C ALA A 94 -4.28 10.55 -8.37
N GLU A 95 -3.46 11.49 -7.87
CA GLU A 95 -3.80 12.39 -6.77
C GLU A 95 -5.03 13.25 -7.06
N VAL A 96 -5.25 13.64 -8.33
CA VAL A 96 -6.41 14.45 -8.74
C VAL A 96 -7.69 13.61 -8.65
N ILE A 97 -7.63 12.35 -9.10
CA ILE A 97 -8.76 11.43 -9.04
C ILE A 97 -9.09 11.10 -7.57
N GLN A 98 -8.07 10.77 -6.77
CA GLN A 98 -8.24 10.53 -5.34
C GLN A 98 -8.77 11.77 -4.60
N ALA A 99 -8.34 12.97 -4.99
CA ALA A 99 -8.86 14.22 -4.42
C ALA A 99 -10.36 14.42 -4.69
N LEU A 100 -10.86 14.01 -5.87
CA LEU A 100 -12.30 14.06 -6.17
C LEU A 100 -13.08 13.10 -5.26
N VAL A 101 -12.56 11.90 -4.99
CA VAL A 101 -13.14 10.96 -4.02
C VAL A 101 -13.16 11.57 -2.62
N LEU A 102 -12.04 12.12 -2.16
CA LEU A 102 -11.94 12.79 -0.87
C LEU A 102 -12.87 14.01 -0.75
N ARG A 103 -13.07 14.77 -1.84
CA ARG A 103 -14.04 15.88 -1.87
C ARG A 103 -15.46 15.38 -1.68
N LYS A 104 -15.87 14.29 -2.35
CA LYS A 104 -17.20 13.68 -2.15
C LYS A 104 -17.41 13.26 -0.70
N LEU A 105 -16.46 12.51 -0.12
CA LEU A 105 -16.51 12.07 1.28
C LEU A 105 -16.59 13.25 2.25
N LYS A 106 -15.79 14.30 2.01
CA LYS A 106 -15.83 15.54 2.77
C LYS A 106 -17.21 16.21 2.66
N THR A 107 -17.74 16.39 1.45
CA THR A 107 -19.05 17.02 1.23
C THR A 107 -20.16 16.24 1.94
N ASP A 108 -20.18 14.92 1.84
CA ASP A 108 -21.16 14.07 2.52
C ASP A 108 -21.04 14.22 4.06
N ALA A 109 -19.82 14.23 4.58
CA ALA A 109 -19.57 14.44 5.99
C ALA A 109 -19.98 15.85 6.47
N GLU A 110 -19.80 16.87 5.63
CA GLU A 110 -20.21 18.24 5.92
C GLU A 110 -21.73 18.42 6.00
N LEU A 111 -22.51 17.59 5.28
CA LEU A 111 -23.98 17.57 5.40
C LEU A 111 -24.43 17.13 6.80
N LYS A 112 -23.70 16.19 7.43
CA LYS A 112 -24.02 15.68 8.78
C LYS A 112 -23.42 16.53 9.89
N LEU A 113 -22.16 16.96 9.75
CA LEU A 113 -21.37 17.53 10.84
C LEU A 113 -21.16 19.05 10.72
N GLY A 114 -21.50 19.66 9.59
CA GLY A 114 -21.07 21.01 9.24
C GLY A 114 -19.62 21.02 8.74
N ARG A 115 -19.03 22.21 8.60
CA ARG A 115 -17.71 22.39 7.94
C ARG A 115 -16.61 21.50 8.53
N ILE A 116 -15.93 20.75 7.67
CA ILE A 116 -14.80 19.88 8.01
C ILE A 116 -13.52 20.44 7.41
N SER A 117 -12.48 20.53 8.23
CA SER A 117 -11.18 21.05 7.80
C SER A 117 -10.01 20.10 8.03
N GLU A 118 -10.13 19.15 8.96
CA GLU A 118 -9.03 18.30 9.41
C GLU A 118 -9.38 16.83 9.25
N ALA A 119 -8.43 16.03 8.77
CA ALA A 119 -8.63 14.60 8.58
C ALA A 119 -7.35 13.80 8.83
N VAL A 120 -7.51 12.56 9.28
CA VAL A 120 -6.51 11.49 9.12
C VAL A 120 -6.94 10.62 7.95
N ILE A 121 -6.01 10.30 7.05
CA ILE A 121 -6.28 9.49 5.86
C ILE A 121 -5.48 8.19 5.94
N THR A 122 -6.10 7.07 5.63
CA THR A 122 -5.44 5.76 5.67
C THR A 122 -4.60 5.49 4.42
N VAL A 123 -3.57 4.67 4.58
CA VAL A 123 -2.75 4.12 3.50
C VAL A 123 -2.41 2.66 3.77
N PRO A 124 -2.21 1.82 2.75
CA PRO A 124 -1.67 0.48 2.90
C PRO A 124 -0.33 0.52 3.65
N ALA A 125 -0.09 -0.45 4.53
CA ALA A 125 1.15 -0.49 5.30
C ALA A 125 2.38 -0.62 4.39
N PHE A 126 2.25 -1.38 3.30
CA PHE A 126 3.30 -1.61 2.33
C PHE A 126 3.55 -0.46 1.34
N PHE A 127 2.79 0.65 1.42
CA PHE A 127 3.05 1.84 0.61
C PHE A 127 4.45 2.43 0.88
N ASN A 128 5.14 2.75 -0.21
CA ASN A 128 6.42 3.45 -0.23
C ASN A 128 6.25 4.97 -0.01
N GLU A 129 7.35 5.70 0.10
CA GLU A 129 7.31 7.13 0.41
C GLU A 129 6.61 8.00 -0.67
N PRO A 130 6.81 7.78 -1.99
CA PRO A 130 6.03 8.42 -3.05
C PRO A 130 4.52 8.22 -2.91
N CYS A 131 4.06 6.99 -2.68
CA CYS A 131 2.63 6.72 -2.52
C CYS A 131 2.05 7.47 -1.32
N ARG A 132 2.77 7.47 -0.18
CA ARG A 132 2.40 8.21 1.03
C ARG A 132 2.31 9.72 0.80
N LYS A 133 3.25 10.29 0.02
CA LYS A 133 3.21 11.70 -0.39
C LYS A 133 1.97 11.99 -1.24
N ALA A 134 1.74 11.18 -2.26
CA ALA A 134 0.65 11.36 -3.21
C ALA A 134 -0.71 11.32 -2.49
N THR A 135 -0.92 10.43 -1.52
CA THR A 135 -2.14 10.43 -0.68
C THR A 135 -2.30 11.71 0.15
N GLN A 136 -1.21 12.23 0.74
CA GLN A 136 -1.26 13.51 1.46
C GLN A 136 -1.60 14.68 0.53
N ASP A 137 -1.04 14.68 -0.68
CA ASP A 137 -1.31 15.72 -1.68
C ASP A 137 -2.75 15.64 -2.20
N ALA A 138 -3.30 14.44 -2.40
CA ALA A 138 -4.72 14.26 -2.69
C ALA A 138 -5.62 14.87 -1.60
N GLY A 139 -5.27 14.67 -0.32
CA GLY A 139 -5.96 15.33 0.80
C GLY A 139 -5.89 16.86 0.75
N ARG A 140 -4.72 17.41 0.42
CA ARG A 140 -4.54 18.87 0.26
C ARG A 140 -5.35 19.41 -0.92
N LEU A 141 -5.36 18.71 -2.05
CA LEU A 141 -6.17 19.03 -3.23
C LEU A 141 -7.68 18.97 -2.93
N ALA A 142 -8.10 18.07 -2.03
CA ALA A 142 -9.47 17.99 -1.53
C ALA A 142 -9.84 19.12 -0.55
N GLY A 143 -8.90 20.00 -0.20
CA GLY A 143 -9.10 21.07 0.76
C GLY A 143 -9.23 20.57 2.20
N LEU A 144 -8.54 19.48 2.53
CA LEU A 144 -8.38 18.96 3.89
C LEU A 144 -6.98 19.30 4.40
N LYS A 145 -6.88 19.73 5.66
CA LYS A 145 -5.64 19.72 6.42
C LYS A 145 -5.43 18.30 6.92
N VAL A 146 -4.58 17.56 6.23
CA VAL A 146 -4.19 16.20 6.62
C VAL A 146 -3.36 16.28 7.89
N LEU A 147 -3.94 15.86 9.02
CA LEU A 147 -3.29 15.86 10.34
C LEU A 147 -2.14 14.85 10.34
N ASP A 148 -2.43 13.64 9.85
CA ASP A 148 -1.47 12.58 9.62
C ASP A 148 -2.01 11.58 8.59
N ILE A 149 -1.16 10.67 8.15
CA ILE A 149 -1.55 9.43 7.47
C ILE A 149 -1.30 8.25 8.38
N ILE A 150 -2.22 7.29 8.39
CA ILE A 150 -2.12 6.09 9.24
C ILE A 150 -2.13 4.83 8.38
N ASN A 151 -1.35 3.83 8.78
CA ASN A 151 -1.41 2.53 8.13
C ASN A 151 -2.77 1.87 8.41
N GLU A 152 -3.41 1.32 7.37
CA GLU A 152 -4.68 0.59 7.45
C GLU A 152 -4.70 -0.50 8.54
N PRO A 153 -3.70 -1.42 8.62
CA PRO A 153 -3.70 -2.44 9.67
C PRO A 153 -3.50 -1.85 11.07
N THR A 154 -2.76 -0.74 11.20
CA THR A 154 -2.61 -0.03 12.49
C THR A 154 -3.94 0.59 12.92
N ALA A 155 -4.69 1.19 11.99
CA ALA A 155 -6.02 1.74 12.27
C ALA A 155 -6.99 0.63 12.70
N ALA A 156 -7.03 -0.50 11.98
CA ALA A 156 -7.83 -1.65 12.37
C ALA A 156 -7.46 -2.19 13.77
N ALA A 157 -6.16 -2.28 14.08
CA ALA A 157 -5.68 -2.69 15.39
C ALA A 157 -6.12 -1.73 16.51
N ILE A 158 -6.11 -0.41 16.27
CA ILE A 158 -6.63 0.59 17.22
C ILE A 158 -8.12 0.34 17.50
N THR A 159 -8.93 0.14 16.46
CA THR A 159 -10.37 -0.15 16.61
C THR A 159 -10.59 -1.42 17.43
N TYR A 160 -9.86 -2.49 17.11
CA TYR A 160 -9.87 -3.73 17.89
C TYR A 160 -9.51 -3.48 19.36
N GLY A 161 -8.42 -2.73 19.60
CA GLY A 161 -7.94 -2.40 20.93
C GLY A 161 -8.98 -1.66 21.79
N VAL A 162 -9.68 -0.69 21.19
CA VAL A 162 -10.77 0.05 21.86
C VAL A 162 -11.92 -0.89 22.21
N GLN A 163 -12.38 -1.70 21.25
CA GLN A 163 -13.54 -2.58 21.45
C GLN A 163 -13.31 -3.65 22.52
N GLN A 164 -12.09 -4.18 22.62
CA GLN A 164 -11.73 -5.20 23.62
C GLN A 164 -11.37 -4.63 24.99
N GLY A 165 -11.51 -3.30 25.19
CA GLY A 165 -11.27 -2.68 26.49
C GLY A 165 -9.79 -2.61 26.88
N PHE A 166 -8.87 -2.64 25.91
CA PHE A 166 -7.45 -2.30 26.15
C PHE A 166 -7.25 -0.81 26.45
N LEU A 167 -8.31 -0.01 26.34
CA LEU A 167 -8.30 1.46 26.42
C LEU A 167 -9.42 1.96 27.37
N GLY A 168 -9.09 2.94 28.23
CA GLY A 168 -10.02 3.57 29.17
C GLY A 168 -9.65 3.46 30.66
N ALA A 169 -10.27 4.30 31.50
CA ALA A 169 -10.05 4.35 32.95
C ALA A 169 -10.64 3.11 33.64
N GLY A 170 -9.84 2.04 33.69
CA GLY A 170 -10.22 0.73 34.22
C GLY A 170 -9.92 -0.37 33.21
N VAL A 171 -8.66 -0.46 32.77
CA VAL A 171 -8.14 -1.47 31.85
C VAL A 171 -8.64 -2.85 32.30
N ALA A 172 -9.58 -3.42 31.55
CA ALA A 172 -10.17 -4.71 31.89
C ALA A 172 -9.26 -5.87 31.41
N ASN A 173 -8.43 -5.61 30.39
CA ASN A 173 -7.54 -6.59 29.80
C ASN A 173 -6.08 -6.11 29.86
N GLU A 174 -5.31 -6.70 30.77
CA GLU A 174 -3.87 -6.44 30.93
C GLU A 174 -3.01 -7.41 30.09
N ARG A 175 -3.62 -8.32 29.33
CA ARG A 175 -2.91 -9.36 28.58
C ARG A 175 -2.24 -8.75 27.34
N ARG A 176 -0.95 -9.04 27.15
CA ARG A 176 -0.25 -8.78 25.90
C ARG A 176 -0.81 -9.70 24.80
N GLU A 177 -1.23 -9.13 23.69
CA GLU A 177 -1.64 -9.86 22.49
C GLU A 177 -0.63 -9.65 21.37
N THR A 178 -0.26 -10.75 20.70
CA THR A 178 0.52 -10.73 19.46
C THR A 178 -0.46 -11.04 18.32
N VAL A 179 -0.84 -10.02 17.57
CA VAL A 179 -1.88 -10.12 16.55
C VAL A 179 -1.27 -10.09 15.16
N LEU A 180 -1.86 -10.84 14.23
CA LEU A 180 -1.62 -10.69 12.81
C LEU A 180 -2.86 -10.05 12.18
N VAL A 181 -2.68 -8.88 11.59
CA VAL A 181 -3.70 -8.20 10.79
C VAL A 181 -3.49 -8.60 9.34
N TYR A 182 -4.49 -9.26 8.77
CA TYR A 182 -4.55 -9.68 7.36
C TYR A 182 -5.55 -8.78 6.66
N ASP A 183 -5.06 -7.83 5.86
CA ASP A 183 -5.86 -6.84 5.15
C ASP A 183 -5.85 -7.15 3.65
N LEU A 184 -6.93 -7.78 3.16
CA LEU A 184 -7.11 -8.07 1.74
C LEU A 184 -8.25 -7.21 1.21
N GLY A 185 -7.87 -6.07 0.65
CA GLY A 185 -8.77 -5.08 0.10
C GLY A 185 -9.21 -5.37 -1.33
N GLY A 186 -9.65 -4.31 -2.00
CA GLY A 186 -10.05 -4.35 -3.41
C GLY A 186 -8.87 -4.41 -4.39
N GLY A 187 -7.71 -3.84 -4.03
CA GLY A 187 -6.56 -3.86 -4.94
C GLY A 187 -5.19 -3.95 -4.29
N THR A 188 -5.11 -3.92 -2.96
CA THR A 188 -3.88 -4.06 -2.18
C THR A 188 -4.06 -5.15 -1.13
N PHE A 189 -2.96 -5.81 -0.79
CA PHE A 189 -2.88 -6.79 0.27
C PHE A 189 -1.78 -6.38 1.24
N ASP A 190 -2.09 -6.27 2.52
CA ASP A 190 -1.12 -6.05 3.59
C ASP A 190 -1.26 -7.14 4.65
N VAL A 191 -0.12 -7.52 5.23
CA VAL A 191 -0.07 -8.34 6.43
C VAL A 191 0.87 -7.69 7.43
N THR A 192 0.40 -7.55 8.67
CA THR A 192 1.17 -6.89 9.73
C THR A 192 1.10 -7.67 11.03
N VAL A 193 2.26 -7.95 11.61
CA VAL A 193 2.37 -8.52 12.96
C VAL A 193 2.55 -7.38 13.96
N MET A 194 1.70 -7.33 14.97
CA MET A 194 1.70 -6.28 15.99
C MET A 194 1.59 -6.84 17.40
N GLU A 195 2.18 -6.13 18.35
CA GLU A 195 1.96 -6.35 19.78
C GLU A 195 1.05 -5.27 20.34
N ILE A 196 0.02 -5.69 21.06
CA ILE A 196 -0.94 -4.82 21.73
C ILE A 196 -0.84 -5.06 23.23
N GLU A 197 -0.46 -4.00 23.97
CA GLU A 197 -0.40 -4.04 25.44
C GLU A 197 -0.72 -2.67 26.04
N LYS A 198 -1.78 -2.59 26.86
CA LYS A 198 -2.13 -1.39 27.67
C LYS A 198 -2.17 -0.09 26.84
N GLY A 199 -2.82 -0.16 25.68
CA GLY A 199 -2.93 0.96 24.73
C GLY A 199 -1.69 1.24 23.89
N ASN A 200 -0.62 0.45 24.04
CA ASN A 200 0.52 0.50 23.13
C ASN A 200 0.29 -0.46 21.97
N PHE A 201 0.33 0.06 20.75
CA PHE A 201 0.23 -0.66 19.49
C PHE A 201 1.60 -0.62 18.82
N ASN A 202 2.37 -1.70 18.95
CA ASN A 202 3.73 -1.78 18.44
C ASN A 202 3.80 -2.74 17.26
N THR A 203 3.99 -2.20 16.06
CA THR A 203 4.25 -3.00 14.87
C THR A 203 5.62 -3.69 14.99
N ILE A 204 5.66 -5.00 14.77
CA ILE A 204 6.90 -5.78 14.73
C ILE A 204 7.41 -5.84 13.30
N ALA A 205 6.57 -6.30 12.37
CA ALA A 205 6.90 -6.46 10.97
C ALA A 205 5.67 -6.25 10.10
N THR A 206 5.88 -5.79 8.87
CA THR A 206 4.85 -5.64 7.85
C THR A 206 5.37 -6.07 6.49
N ALA A 207 4.50 -6.67 5.68
CA ALA A 207 4.74 -7.03 4.30
C ALA A 207 3.43 -6.86 3.51
N GLY A 208 3.49 -6.88 2.19
CA GLY A 208 2.30 -6.74 1.37
C GLY A 208 2.59 -6.81 -0.11
N ASP A 209 1.53 -6.58 -0.89
CA ASP A 209 1.53 -6.50 -2.33
C ASP A 209 0.53 -5.42 -2.77
N VAL A 210 1.06 -4.35 -3.37
CA VAL A 210 0.25 -3.19 -3.80
C VAL A 210 -0.55 -3.47 -5.09
N TYR A 211 -0.32 -4.61 -5.76
CA TYR A 211 -1.05 -5.09 -6.93
C TYR A 211 -1.63 -6.49 -6.68
N LEU A 212 -2.27 -6.67 -5.52
CA LEU A 212 -3.01 -7.88 -5.16
C LEU A 212 -4.27 -7.52 -4.37
N GLY A 213 -5.45 -7.85 -4.86
CA GLY A 213 -6.70 -7.62 -4.16
C GLY A 213 -7.91 -8.10 -4.96
N GLY A 214 -9.12 -7.80 -4.46
CA GLY A 214 -10.37 -8.31 -5.02
C GLY A 214 -10.59 -8.09 -6.53
N ILE A 215 -9.96 -7.09 -7.14
CA ILE A 215 -9.98 -6.84 -8.60
C ILE A 215 -9.32 -8.00 -9.36
N ASP A 216 -8.25 -8.58 -8.84
CA ASP A 216 -7.53 -9.66 -9.54
C ASP A 216 -8.36 -10.96 -9.53
N TRP A 217 -9.18 -11.15 -8.48
CA TRP A 217 -10.21 -12.21 -8.45
C TRP A 217 -11.37 -11.89 -9.40
N ASP A 218 -11.78 -10.63 -9.51
CA ASP A 218 -12.79 -10.22 -10.50
C ASP A 218 -12.30 -10.52 -11.92
N SER A 219 -11.03 -10.27 -12.24
CA SER A 219 -10.43 -10.63 -13.53
C SER A 219 -10.54 -12.13 -13.84
N ARG A 220 -10.34 -13.03 -12.86
CA ARG A 220 -10.52 -14.48 -13.08
C ARG A 220 -11.96 -14.85 -13.42
N LEU A 221 -12.93 -14.13 -12.86
CA LEU A 221 -14.34 -14.32 -13.20
C LEU A 221 -14.70 -13.69 -14.54
N VAL A 222 -14.10 -12.55 -14.91
CA VAL A 222 -14.21 -11.99 -16.26
C VAL A 222 -13.75 -13.02 -17.29
N ASP A 223 -12.57 -13.62 -17.08
CA ASP A 223 -12.05 -14.65 -17.98
C ASP A 223 -13.00 -15.84 -18.10
N LEU A 224 -13.50 -16.37 -16.98
CA LEU A 224 -14.46 -17.48 -16.99
C LEU A 224 -15.75 -17.16 -17.77
N ILE A 225 -16.30 -15.96 -17.62
CA ILE A 225 -17.52 -15.54 -18.31
C ILE A 225 -17.23 -15.28 -19.81
N ALA A 226 -16.12 -14.62 -20.11
CA ALA A 226 -15.70 -14.29 -21.48
C ALA A 226 -15.33 -15.55 -22.28
N GLU A 227 -14.56 -16.47 -21.71
CA GLU A 227 -14.22 -17.76 -22.32
C GLU A 227 -15.49 -18.57 -22.66
N ALA A 228 -16.48 -18.58 -21.76
CA ALA A 228 -17.76 -19.25 -22.02
C ALA A 228 -18.56 -18.56 -23.14
N PHE A 229 -18.57 -17.24 -23.18
CA PHE A 229 -19.23 -16.49 -24.26
C PHE A 229 -18.55 -16.73 -25.61
N LEU A 230 -17.22 -16.67 -25.64
CA LEU A 230 -16.39 -16.92 -26.80
C LEU A 230 -16.58 -18.35 -27.33
N ALA A 231 -16.64 -19.35 -26.44
CA ALA A 231 -16.87 -20.74 -26.83
C ALA A 231 -18.26 -20.96 -27.48
N GLU A 232 -19.29 -20.25 -27.01
CA GLU A 232 -20.66 -20.38 -27.55
C GLU A 232 -20.88 -19.55 -28.83
N HIS A 233 -20.30 -18.36 -28.89
CA HIS A 233 -20.63 -17.34 -29.90
C HIS A 233 -19.47 -17.01 -30.86
N GLY A 234 -18.23 -17.39 -30.55
CA GLY A 234 -17.05 -17.10 -31.37
C GLY A 234 -16.62 -15.63 -31.38
N ILE A 235 -17.07 -14.83 -30.39
CA ILE A 235 -16.70 -13.42 -30.21
C ILE A 235 -16.23 -13.24 -28.77
N ASP A 236 -15.11 -12.55 -28.56
CA ASP A 236 -14.65 -12.21 -27.21
C ASP A 236 -15.30 -10.89 -26.77
N PRO A 237 -16.12 -10.88 -25.71
CA PRO A 237 -16.74 -9.64 -25.25
C PRO A 237 -15.75 -8.66 -24.61
N ARG A 238 -14.50 -9.06 -24.33
CA ARG A 238 -13.46 -8.18 -23.78
C ARG A 238 -12.90 -7.21 -24.82
N ASP A 239 -13.09 -7.49 -26.11
CA ASP A 239 -12.64 -6.60 -27.19
C ASP A 239 -13.51 -5.34 -27.33
N ASP A 240 -14.69 -5.33 -26.70
CA ASP A 240 -15.58 -4.16 -26.63
C ASP A 240 -15.53 -3.52 -25.24
N PRO A 241 -15.09 -2.25 -25.10
CA PRO A 241 -14.94 -1.60 -23.79
C PRO A 241 -16.23 -1.54 -22.96
N GLN A 242 -17.40 -1.42 -23.60
CA GLN A 242 -18.69 -1.41 -22.88
C GLN A 242 -19.01 -2.80 -22.32
N ALA A 243 -18.87 -3.83 -23.15
CA ALA A 243 -19.05 -5.21 -22.74
C ALA A 243 -18.03 -5.64 -21.68
N GLU A 244 -16.77 -5.22 -21.78
CA GLU A 244 -15.75 -5.45 -20.76
C GLU A 244 -16.13 -4.82 -19.42
N GLN A 245 -16.62 -3.58 -19.41
CA GLN A 245 -17.07 -2.92 -18.19
C GLN A 245 -18.29 -3.63 -17.56
N GLU A 246 -19.22 -4.14 -18.39
CA GLU A 246 -20.35 -4.94 -17.91
C GLU A 246 -19.90 -6.32 -17.39
N LEU A 247 -18.90 -6.94 -18.02
CA LEU A 247 -18.27 -8.17 -17.52
C LEU A 247 -17.65 -7.95 -16.14
N LEU A 248 -16.89 -6.87 -15.94
CA LEU A 248 -16.30 -6.52 -14.64
C LEU A 248 -17.37 -6.36 -13.58
N ARG A 249 -18.47 -5.65 -13.88
CA ARG A 249 -19.62 -5.52 -12.97
C ARG A 249 -20.22 -6.89 -12.66
N LYS A 250 -20.40 -7.74 -13.66
CA LYS A 250 -20.97 -9.09 -13.50
C LYS A 250 -20.07 -10.01 -12.69
N ALA A 251 -18.76 -9.95 -12.93
CA ALA A 251 -17.74 -10.69 -12.20
C ALA A 251 -17.76 -10.31 -10.71
N ASN A 252 -17.77 -9.01 -10.40
CA ASN A 252 -17.84 -8.54 -9.02
C ASN A 252 -19.11 -9.02 -8.28
N GLN A 253 -20.28 -8.92 -8.93
CA GLN A 253 -21.55 -9.45 -8.39
C GLN A 253 -21.48 -10.97 -8.18
N THR A 254 -20.88 -11.69 -9.13
CA THR A 254 -20.73 -13.15 -9.08
C THR A 254 -19.80 -13.55 -7.93
N LYS A 255 -18.67 -12.86 -7.74
CA LYS A 255 -17.75 -13.05 -6.61
C LYS A 255 -18.46 -12.90 -5.26
N HIS A 256 -19.24 -11.83 -5.10
CA HIS A 256 -20.00 -11.58 -3.88
C HIS A 256 -21.06 -12.67 -3.64
N ALA A 257 -21.73 -13.14 -4.69
CA ALA A 257 -22.70 -14.23 -4.58
C ALA A 257 -22.04 -15.58 -4.24
N LEU A 258 -20.90 -15.91 -4.87
CA LEU A 258 -20.11 -17.12 -4.60
C LEU A 258 -19.46 -17.14 -3.22
N THR A 259 -19.34 -15.99 -2.57
CA THR A 259 -18.93 -15.90 -1.16
C THR A 259 -19.97 -16.54 -0.23
N GLN A 260 -21.24 -16.64 -0.65
CA GLN A 260 -22.36 -17.16 0.14
C GLN A 260 -23.02 -18.41 -0.46
N ARG A 261 -22.70 -18.77 -1.70
CA ARG A 261 -23.35 -19.83 -2.48
C ARG A 261 -22.32 -20.72 -3.15
N GLU A 262 -22.61 -22.01 -3.25
CA GLU A 262 -21.74 -22.98 -3.93
C GLU A 262 -21.75 -22.81 -5.46
N ALA A 263 -22.78 -22.21 -6.03
CA ALA A 263 -22.89 -21.92 -7.46
C ALA A 263 -23.79 -20.71 -7.75
N VAL A 264 -23.54 -20.06 -8.88
CA VAL A 264 -24.30 -18.89 -9.37
C VAL A 264 -24.49 -19.02 -10.88
N THR A 265 -25.74 -18.91 -11.33
CA THR A 265 -26.04 -18.75 -12.75
C THR A 265 -25.80 -17.30 -13.19
N VAL A 266 -24.86 -17.11 -14.10
CA VAL A 266 -24.53 -15.84 -14.72
C VAL A 266 -25.28 -15.70 -16.04
N ALA A 267 -26.04 -14.62 -16.17
CA ALA A 267 -26.65 -14.21 -17.44
C ALA A 267 -25.91 -12.98 -17.97
N PHE A 268 -25.35 -13.09 -19.17
CA PHE A 268 -24.60 -12.03 -19.84
C PHE A 268 -25.07 -11.89 -21.28
N ALA A 269 -25.08 -10.66 -21.80
CA ALA A 269 -25.49 -10.40 -23.17
C ALA A 269 -24.57 -9.37 -23.78
N ASN A 270 -24.13 -9.62 -25.02
CA ASN A 270 -23.32 -8.71 -25.81
C ASN A 270 -23.71 -8.88 -27.29
N ASP A 271 -23.75 -7.78 -28.04
CA ASP A 271 -24.06 -7.76 -29.48
C ASP A 271 -25.30 -8.61 -29.89
N GLY A 272 -26.40 -8.47 -29.13
CA GLY A 272 -27.65 -9.21 -29.37
C GLY A 272 -27.60 -10.71 -29.03
N ARG A 273 -26.45 -11.24 -28.64
CA ARG A 273 -26.26 -12.63 -28.20
C ARG A 273 -26.36 -12.73 -26.69
N ARG A 274 -26.75 -13.91 -26.22
CA ARG A 274 -26.98 -14.16 -24.80
C ARG A 274 -26.22 -15.40 -24.37
N LEU A 275 -25.59 -15.32 -23.21
CA LEU A 275 -24.97 -16.42 -22.50
C LEU A 275 -25.72 -16.63 -21.19
N ARG A 276 -25.98 -17.90 -20.87
CA ARG A 276 -26.39 -18.34 -19.54
C ARG A 276 -25.49 -19.48 -19.11
N THR A 277 -24.56 -19.19 -18.21
CA THR A 277 -23.60 -20.17 -17.70
C THR A 277 -23.69 -20.27 -16.19
N GLU A 278 -23.38 -21.44 -15.63
CA GLU A 278 -23.25 -21.63 -14.18
C GLU A 278 -21.78 -21.63 -13.80
N ILE A 279 -21.44 -20.82 -12.80
CA ILE A 279 -20.10 -20.77 -12.21
C ILE A 279 -20.21 -21.29 -10.78
N THR A 280 -19.39 -22.29 -10.45
CA THR A 280 -19.32 -22.85 -9.09
C THR A 280 -18.20 -22.19 -8.27
N GLN A 281 -18.36 -22.20 -6.95
CA GLN A 281 -17.35 -21.72 -6.02
C GLN A 281 -16.06 -22.54 -6.17
N LYS A 282 -16.18 -23.85 -6.41
CA LYS A 282 -15.04 -24.73 -6.67
C LYS A 282 -14.23 -24.28 -7.90
N GLN A 283 -14.90 -24.09 -9.04
CA GLN A 283 -14.24 -23.61 -10.27
C GLN A 283 -13.57 -22.24 -10.07
N PHE A 284 -14.25 -21.34 -9.35
CA PHE A 284 -13.69 -20.03 -9.04
C PHE A 284 -12.44 -20.15 -8.15
N SER A 285 -12.49 -20.93 -7.08
CA SER A 285 -11.33 -21.17 -6.19
C SER A 285 -10.17 -21.81 -6.96
N GLU A 286 -10.43 -22.80 -7.81
CA GLU A 286 -9.39 -23.45 -8.65
C GLU A 286 -8.70 -22.46 -9.60
N ARG A 287 -9.42 -21.47 -10.13
CA ARG A 287 -8.86 -20.39 -10.97
C ARG A 287 -8.07 -19.34 -10.20
N CYS A 288 -8.12 -19.35 -8.86
CA CYS A 288 -7.52 -18.32 -8.02
C CYS A 288 -6.45 -18.86 -7.06
N VAL A 289 -6.03 -20.12 -7.19
CA VAL A 289 -5.05 -20.76 -6.29
C VAL A 289 -3.77 -19.94 -6.20
N ASP A 290 -3.25 -19.45 -7.33
CA ASP A 290 -2.03 -18.65 -7.39
C ASP A 290 -2.16 -17.32 -6.62
N LEU A 291 -3.35 -16.71 -6.61
CA LEU A 291 -3.60 -15.48 -5.88
C LEU A 291 -3.67 -15.74 -4.36
N VAL A 292 -4.29 -16.85 -3.95
CA VAL A 292 -4.30 -17.27 -2.53
C VAL A 292 -2.89 -17.59 -2.06
N GLU A 293 -2.13 -18.37 -2.82
CA GLU A 293 -0.73 -18.71 -2.52
C GLU A 293 0.15 -17.47 -2.34
N ARG A 294 0.00 -16.45 -3.21
CA ARG A 294 0.71 -15.16 -3.05
C ARG A 294 0.43 -14.51 -1.69
N THR A 295 -0.82 -14.54 -1.22
CA THR A 295 -1.14 -13.99 0.11
C THR A 295 -0.47 -14.80 1.23
N ILE A 296 -0.49 -16.14 1.14
CA ILE A 296 0.09 -17.02 2.15
C ILE A 296 1.62 -16.92 2.19
N MET A 297 2.28 -16.85 1.04
CA MET A 297 3.72 -16.61 0.97
C MET A 297 4.13 -15.31 1.66
N THR A 298 3.32 -14.27 1.51
CA THR A 298 3.55 -12.97 2.16
C THR A 298 3.31 -13.06 3.68
N VAL A 299 2.34 -13.86 4.13
CA VAL A 299 2.15 -14.15 5.57
C VAL A 299 3.38 -14.85 6.14
N HIS A 300 3.93 -15.86 5.46
CA HIS A 300 5.16 -16.51 5.92
C HIS A 300 6.34 -15.53 5.97
N LEU A 301 6.48 -14.67 4.96
CA LEU A 301 7.53 -13.64 4.95
C LEU A 301 7.45 -12.71 6.17
N VAL A 302 6.26 -12.28 6.57
CA VAL A 302 6.12 -11.37 7.72
C VAL A 302 6.35 -12.07 9.06
N LEU A 303 5.96 -13.34 9.18
CA LEU A 303 6.22 -14.17 10.37
C LEU A 303 7.73 -14.40 10.53
N ASP A 304 8.44 -14.72 9.44
CA ASP A 304 9.89 -14.84 9.40
C ASP A 304 10.58 -13.51 9.79
N ASP A 305 10.14 -12.38 9.23
CA ASP A 305 10.67 -11.06 9.56
C ASP A 305 10.41 -10.67 11.04
N ALA A 306 9.29 -11.13 11.61
CA ALA A 306 8.96 -10.95 13.02
C ALA A 306 9.69 -11.94 13.95
N GLY A 307 10.24 -13.04 13.41
CA GLY A 307 10.89 -14.11 14.16
C GLY A 307 9.94 -14.91 15.04
N ILE A 308 8.70 -15.12 14.59
CA ILE A 308 7.65 -15.87 15.30
C ILE A 308 6.97 -16.87 14.38
N ASP A 309 6.30 -17.87 14.95
CA ASP A 309 5.50 -18.86 14.21
C ASP A 309 4.00 -18.71 14.51
N TRP A 310 3.15 -19.42 13.76
CA TRP A 310 1.69 -19.44 13.97
C TRP A 310 1.25 -19.64 15.44
N PRO A 311 1.87 -20.55 16.23
CA PRO A 311 1.48 -20.76 17.63
C PRO A 311 1.80 -19.60 18.57
N ASP A 312 2.67 -18.67 18.17
CA ASP A 312 3.01 -17.48 18.96
C ASP A 312 1.98 -16.35 18.79
N LEU A 313 1.18 -16.40 17.72
CA LEU A 313 0.07 -15.50 17.54
C LEU A 313 -0.98 -15.76 18.62
N THR A 314 -1.63 -14.69 19.07
CA THR A 314 -2.82 -14.79 19.94
C THR A 314 -4.10 -14.58 19.15
N ARG A 315 -4.03 -13.94 17.97
CA ARG A 315 -5.22 -13.59 17.18
C ARG A 315 -4.91 -13.29 15.72
N LEU A 316 -5.89 -13.56 14.87
CA LEU A 316 -5.96 -13.17 13.47
C LEU A 316 -7.08 -12.14 13.30
N ILE A 317 -6.74 -10.94 12.85
CA ILE A 317 -7.69 -9.87 12.56
C ILE A 317 -7.82 -9.76 11.04
N LEU A 318 -9.04 -9.96 10.53
CA LEU A 318 -9.31 -9.86 9.09
C LEU A 318 -9.92 -8.49 8.75
N VAL A 319 -9.32 -7.82 7.76
CA VAL A 319 -9.72 -6.49 7.27
C VAL A 319 -9.83 -6.54 5.75
N GLY A 320 -10.71 -5.71 5.18
CA GLY A 320 -10.92 -5.67 3.73
C GLY A 320 -11.93 -6.71 3.25
N GLY A 321 -12.80 -6.28 2.32
CA GLY A 321 -13.96 -7.08 1.88
C GLY A 321 -13.61 -8.42 1.24
N SER A 322 -12.43 -8.56 0.63
CA SER A 322 -12.00 -9.79 -0.03
C SER A 322 -11.69 -10.92 0.97
N THR A 323 -11.43 -10.60 2.25
CA THR A 323 -11.29 -11.61 3.32
C THR A 323 -12.59 -12.37 3.62
N ARG A 324 -13.72 -11.95 3.04
CA ARG A 324 -15.00 -12.66 3.18
C ARG A 324 -15.02 -13.97 2.39
N MET A 325 -14.20 -14.10 1.34
CA MET A 325 -14.17 -15.28 0.48
C MET A 325 -13.79 -16.54 1.27
N PRO A 326 -14.56 -17.66 1.14
CA PRO A 326 -14.26 -18.90 1.86
C PRO A 326 -12.86 -19.44 1.61
N MET A 327 -12.38 -19.40 0.36
CA MET A 327 -11.02 -19.85 0.01
C MET A 327 -9.90 -19.16 0.81
N ILE A 328 -10.09 -17.91 1.24
CA ILE A 328 -9.13 -17.18 2.06
C ILE A 328 -9.24 -17.62 3.53
N ARG A 329 -10.48 -17.72 4.01
CA ARG A 329 -10.77 -18.07 5.41
C ARG A 329 -10.33 -19.50 5.73
N ASP A 330 -10.70 -20.42 4.87
CA ASP A 330 -10.44 -21.85 5.04
C ASP A 330 -8.93 -22.10 5.05
N GLU A 331 -8.19 -21.48 4.12
CA GLU A 331 -6.71 -21.58 4.06
C GLU A 331 -6.05 -21.01 5.32
N LEU A 332 -6.46 -19.82 5.77
CA LEU A 332 -5.92 -19.22 7.00
C LEU A 332 -6.24 -20.05 8.24
N GLN A 333 -7.44 -20.62 8.37
CA GLN A 333 -7.80 -21.50 9.49
C GLN A 333 -6.99 -22.79 9.46
N GLN A 334 -6.82 -23.39 8.29
CA GLN A 334 -6.06 -24.62 8.12
C GLN A 334 -4.59 -24.43 8.50
N LEU A 335 -3.96 -23.35 8.06
CA LEU A 335 -2.54 -23.07 8.32
C LEU A 335 -2.28 -22.64 9.77
N SER A 336 -3.13 -21.76 10.30
CA SER A 336 -2.95 -21.22 11.65
C SER A 336 -3.41 -22.16 12.76
N GLY A 337 -4.38 -23.04 12.47
CA GLY A 337 -5.10 -23.81 13.49
C GLY A 337 -5.96 -22.95 14.42
N MET A 338 -6.15 -21.66 14.10
CA MET A 338 -6.89 -20.69 14.92
C MET A 338 -8.31 -20.48 14.41
N GLU A 339 -9.21 -20.11 15.33
CA GLU A 339 -10.49 -19.53 14.94
C GLU A 339 -10.29 -18.08 14.47
N LEU A 340 -10.93 -17.72 13.35
CA LEU A 340 -10.85 -16.36 12.81
C LEU A 340 -11.70 -15.40 13.64
N ASP A 341 -11.11 -14.27 14.02
CA ASP A 341 -11.83 -13.20 14.70
C ASP A 341 -12.81 -12.51 13.72
N ARG A 342 -14.04 -12.29 14.17
CA ARG A 342 -15.12 -11.64 13.40
C ARG A 342 -15.75 -10.46 14.15
N SER A 343 -15.09 -9.97 15.21
CA SER A 343 -15.63 -8.88 16.03
C SER A 343 -15.60 -7.54 15.32
N LEU A 344 -14.64 -7.36 14.41
CA LEU A 344 -14.49 -6.16 13.60
C LEU A 344 -15.30 -6.25 12.30
N SER A 345 -15.89 -5.12 11.92
CA SER A 345 -16.42 -4.92 10.56
C SER A 345 -15.23 -4.74 9.60
N PRO A 346 -15.02 -5.64 8.62
CA PRO A 346 -13.92 -5.52 7.65
C PRO A 346 -13.98 -4.24 6.81
N ASP A 347 -15.15 -3.59 6.71
CA ASP A 347 -15.40 -2.43 5.86
C ASP A 347 -15.35 -1.10 6.63
N GLU A 348 -15.42 -1.13 7.97
CA GLU A 348 -15.50 0.09 8.80
C GLU A 348 -14.34 0.20 9.81
N ALA A 349 -13.70 -0.91 10.19
CA ALA A 349 -12.68 -0.92 11.24
C ALA A 349 -11.52 0.04 10.96
N VAL A 350 -11.15 0.20 9.69
CA VAL A 350 -10.07 1.10 9.25
C VAL A 350 -10.46 2.56 9.45
N SER A 351 -11.63 2.98 8.96
CA SER A 351 -12.09 4.38 9.12
C SER A 351 -12.35 4.74 10.58
N HIS A 352 -12.87 3.79 11.38
CA HIS A 352 -13.05 3.95 12.83
C HIS A 352 -11.71 4.18 13.54
N GLY A 353 -10.69 3.41 13.16
CA GLY A 353 -9.35 3.53 13.73
C GLY A 353 -8.70 4.85 13.39
N ALA A 354 -8.88 5.30 12.14
CA ALA A 354 -8.44 6.61 11.69
C ALA A 354 -9.15 7.75 12.45
N ALA A 355 -10.45 7.63 12.74
CA ALA A 355 -11.21 8.63 13.48
C ALA A 355 -10.78 8.70 14.96
N LEU A 356 -10.57 7.54 15.58
CA LEU A 356 -9.97 7.44 16.91
C LEU A 356 -8.61 8.12 16.96
N TYR A 357 -7.74 7.81 15.99
CA TYR A 357 -6.40 8.40 15.89
C TYR A 357 -6.45 9.92 15.67
N ALA A 358 -7.35 10.39 14.81
CA ALA A 358 -7.58 11.82 14.59
C ALA A 358 -7.99 12.53 15.89
N GLY A 359 -8.89 11.93 16.68
CA GLY A 359 -9.27 12.45 17.98
C GLY A 359 -8.10 12.60 18.95
N MET A 360 -7.16 11.65 18.97
CA MET A 360 -5.94 11.71 19.78
C MET A 360 -5.04 12.88 19.35
N LEU A 361 -4.81 13.02 18.03
CA LEU A 361 -3.97 14.09 17.49
C LEU A 361 -4.53 15.49 17.80
N SER A 362 -5.86 15.66 17.73
CA SER A 362 -6.51 16.92 18.07
C SER A 362 -6.56 17.20 19.58
N ALA A 363 -6.56 16.18 20.44
CA ALA A 363 -6.52 16.35 21.89
C ALA A 363 -5.14 16.79 22.43
N GLY A 364 -4.05 16.50 21.68
CA GLY A 364 -2.70 16.92 22.01
C GLY A 364 -2.22 16.45 23.39
N ALA A 365 -1.51 17.31 24.15
CA ALA A 365 -0.95 16.97 25.46
C ALA A 365 -2.00 16.71 26.58
N ASN A 366 -3.28 16.98 26.31
CA ASN A 366 -4.40 16.69 27.23
C ASN A 366 -5.05 15.33 26.94
N ASP A 367 -4.43 14.51 26.09
CA ASP A 367 -4.91 13.17 25.76
C ASP A 367 -4.99 12.27 27.00
N LYS A 368 -6.18 11.69 27.21
CA LYS A 368 -6.49 10.73 28.28
C LYS A 368 -6.74 9.32 27.75
N THR A 369 -6.63 9.12 26.43
CA THR A 369 -6.90 7.82 25.80
C THR A 369 -5.83 6.78 26.14
N GLY A 370 -4.59 7.23 26.37
CA GLY A 370 -3.47 6.35 26.74
C GLY A 370 -2.95 5.52 25.57
N ILE A 371 -3.16 5.99 24.34
CA ILE A 371 -2.80 5.25 23.13
C ILE A 371 -1.41 5.68 22.65
N SER A 372 -0.54 4.71 22.40
CA SER A 372 0.76 4.92 21.78
C SER A 372 0.89 4.03 20.57
N VAL A 373 1.30 4.61 19.44
CA VAL A 373 1.46 3.89 18.18
C VAL A 373 2.93 3.92 17.78
N SER A 374 3.50 2.75 17.50
CA SER A 374 4.84 2.59 16.96
C SER A 374 4.76 1.77 15.67
N ASN A 375 5.26 2.34 14.58
CA ASN A 375 5.27 1.73 13.25
C ASN A 375 6.69 1.33 12.83
N VAL A 376 6.78 0.62 11.71
CA VAL A 376 8.03 0.28 11.02
C VAL A 376 7.96 0.73 9.56
N ASN A 377 9.11 0.85 8.88
CA ASN A 377 9.14 1.05 7.42
C ASN A 377 8.92 -0.28 6.68
N SER A 378 8.19 -0.27 5.58
CA SER A 378 7.89 -1.44 4.76
C SER A 378 9.04 -1.87 3.84
N HIS A 379 9.82 -0.91 3.36
CA HIS A 379 10.89 -1.14 2.38
C HIS A 379 12.26 -0.75 2.91
N ASP A 380 13.31 -1.41 2.42
CA ASP A 380 14.68 -0.95 2.61
C ASP A 380 14.84 0.45 2.02
N LEU A 381 15.16 1.45 2.83
CA LEU A 381 15.64 2.73 2.33
C LEU A 381 17.11 2.59 1.95
N GLY A 382 17.41 2.83 0.68
CA GLY A 382 18.75 2.69 0.13
C GLY A 382 19.23 3.91 -0.65
N VAL A 383 20.51 3.87 -0.98
CA VAL A 383 21.12 4.78 -1.97
C VAL A 383 21.81 3.96 -3.05
N LEU A 384 21.79 4.43 -4.29
CA LEU A 384 22.64 3.88 -5.34
C LEU A 384 23.99 4.59 -5.30
N ALA A 385 25.06 3.79 -5.23
CA ALA A 385 26.43 4.28 -5.22
C ALA A 385 27.34 3.35 -6.02
N LEU A 386 28.49 3.86 -6.45
CA LEU A 386 29.48 3.05 -7.14
C LEU A 386 30.21 2.13 -6.15
N ASP A 387 30.24 0.84 -6.47
CA ASP A 387 31.07 -0.14 -5.77
C ASP A 387 32.55 0.11 -6.13
N PRO A 388 33.42 0.41 -5.14
CA PRO A 388 34.82 0.75 -5.41
C PRO A 388 35.64 -0.39 -6.04
N LYS A 389 35.17 -1.65 -5.98
CA LYS A 389 35.87 -2.79 -6.61
C LYS A 389 35.44 -3.03 -8.05
N SER A 390 34.14 -2.94 -8.31
CA SER A 390 33.58 -3.27 -9.63
C SER A 390 33.29 -2.05 -10.49
N ASN A 391 33.34 -0.86 -9.91
CA ASN A 391 32.88 0.40 -10.49
C ASN A 391 31.44 0.35 -11.02
N LYS A 392 30.62 -0.59 -10.53
CA LYS A 392 29.21 -0.73 -10.91
C LYS A 392 28.29 -0.13 -9.85
N PRO A 393 27.11 0.39 -10.24
CA PRO A 393 26.09 0.80 -9.28
C PRO A 393 25.69 -0.36 -8.38
N ARG A 394 25.67 -0.12 -7.07
CA ARG A 394 25.11 -1.03 -6.09
C ARG A 394 24.20 -0.26 -5.14
N ARG A 395 23.09 -0.90 -4.80
CA ARG A 395 22.21 -0.44 -3.73
C ARG A 395 22.90 -0.69 -2.40
N LYS A 396 22.98 0.37 -1.59
CA LYS A 396 23.39 0.25 -0.20
C LYS A 396 22.24 0.61 0.71
N ILE A 397 21.88 -0.30 1.59
CA ILE A 397 20.79 -0.14 2.56
C ILE A 397 21.24 0.84 3.65
N MET A 398 20.48 1.91 3.83
CA MET A 398 20.67 2.92 4.87
C MET A 398 19.84 2.58 6.12
N ILE A 399 18.56 2.25 5.90
CA ILE A 399 17.60 1.85 6.92
C ILE A 399 16.91 0.58 6.39
N PRO A 400 17.16 -0.60 7.00
CA PRO A 400 16.52 -1.84 6.58
C PRO A 400 14.99 -1.78 6.72
N ARG A 401 14.26 -2.56 5.93
CA ARG A 401 12.82 -2.79 6.18
C ARG A 401 12.57 -3.30 7.60
N ASN A 402 11.36 -3.07 8.11
CA ASN A 402 10.93 -3.37 9.47
C ASN A 402 11.76 -2.67 10.58
N SER A 403 12.47 -1.59 10.26
CA SER A 403 13.08 -0.72 11.26
C SER A 403 12.01 0.14 11.93
N LYS A 404 12.06 0.24 13.26
CA LYS A 404 11.14 1.11 14.02
C LYS A 404 11.24 2.57 13.58
N LEU A 405 10.09 3.20 13.38
CA LEU A 405 9.97 4.61 13.02
C LEU A 405 9.60 5.46 14.25
N PRO A 406 10.11 6.71 14.34
CA PRO A 406 11.03 7.34 13.40
C PRO A 406 12.45 6.76 13.46
N ALA A 407 13.13 6.72 12.31
CA ALA A 407 14.48 6.22 12.17
C ALA A 407 15.42 7.30 11.61
N ARG A 408 16.67 7.30 12.04
CA ARG A 408 17.69 8.24 11.56
C ARG A 408 18.97 7.51 11.19
N LYS A 409 19.50 7.78 10.00
CA LYS A 409 20.82 7.31 9.57
C LYS A 409 21.66 8.46 9.06
N MET A 410 22.89 8.56 9.54
CA MET A 410 23.88 9.48 9.00
C MET A 410 24.98 8.68 8.30
N VAL A 411 25.32 9.06 7.08
CA VAL A 411 26.34 8.41 6.26
C VAL A 411 27.30 9.44 5.68
N ARG A 412 28.58 9.09 5.64
CA ARG A 412 29.64 9.88 5.02
C ARG A 412 29.91 9.36 3.62
N PHE A 413 29.74 10.23 2.65
CA PHE A 413 30.19 10.05 1.27
C PHE A 413 31.48 10.83 1.05
N ARG A 414 32.20 10.52 -0.02
CA ARG A 414 33.47 11.17 -0.35
C ARG A 414 33.49 11.61 -1.81
N THR A 415 33.98 12.83 -2.07
CA THR A 415 34.22 13.31 -3.44
C THR A 415 35.14 12.36 -4.19
N HIS A 416 34.79 12.07 -5.45
CA HIS A 416 35.50 11.12 -6.30
C HIS A 416 36.72 11.75 -6.99
N VAL A 417 36.64 13.06 -7.30
CA VAL A 417 37.66 13.81 -8.02
C VAL A 417 37.98 15.14 -7.33
N ASN A 418 39.15 15.71 -7.63
CA ASN A 418 39.50 17.06 -7.18
C ASN A 418 38.58 18.09 -7.86
N ASN A 419 38.22 19.15 -7.13
CA ASN A 419 37.36 20.23 -7.62
C ASN A 419 35.99 19.74 -8.13
N GLN A 420 35.47 18.63 -7.57
CA GLN A 420 34.16 18.11 -7.91
C GLN A 420 33.10 19.22 -7.69
N PRO A 421 32.25 19.55 -8.68
CA PRO A 421 31.37 20.71 -8.61
C PRO A 421 30.09 20.45 -7.79
N ASN A 422 29.63 19.21 -7.77
CA ASN A 422 28.41 18.81 -7.09
C ASN A 422 28.52 17.36 -6.60
N VAL A 423 27.65 16.99 -5.67
CA VAL A 423 27.52 15.63 -5.14
C VAL A 423 26.08 15.18 -5.36
N LYS A 424 25.89 14.06 -6.05
CA LYS A 424 24.58 13.47 -6.32
C LYS A 424 24.42 12.15 -5.58
N ILE A 425 23.31 11.99 -4.89
CA ILE A 425 22.94 10.77 -4.19
C ILE A 425 21.54 10.37 -4.66
N GLN A 426 21.46 9.27 -5.40
CA GLN A 426 20.20 8.66 -5.80
C GLN A 426 19.65 7.88 -4.62
N ILE A 427 18.43 8.21 -4.20
CA ILE A 427 17.73 7.57 -3.08
C ILE A 427 16.65 6.66 -3.65
N VAL A 428 16.60 5.44 -3.16
CA VAL A 428 15.68 4.40 -3.63
C VAL A 428 15.07 3.64 -2.47
N GLU A 429 13.88 3.05 -2.66
CA GLU A 429 13.31 2.05 -1.76
C GLU A 429 13.16 0.70 -2.46
N GLY A 430 13.42 -0.38 -1.74
CA GLY A 430 13.28 -1.73 -2.29
C GLY A 430 14.29 -2.04 -3.40
N GLY A 431 13.96 -3.01 -4.25
CA GLY A 431 14.82 -3.51 -5.34
C GLY A 431 15.98 -4.41 -4.92
N ASP A 432 16.70 -4.93 -5.91
CA ASP A 432 17.80 -5.88 -5.70
C ASP A 432 19.12 -5.21 -5.28
N LYS A 433 20.21 -6.00 -5.16
CA LYS A 433 21.55 -5.48 -4.80
C LYS A 433 22.12 -4.48 -5.83
N ARG A 434 21.63 -4.50 -7.07
CA ARG A 434 22.02 -3.58 -8.15
C ARG A 434 21.13 -2.34 -8.19
N GLY A 435 19.98 -2.38 -7.50
CA GLY A 435 18.96 -1.33 -7.56
C GLY A 435 17.91 -1.55 -8.65
N ILE A 436 17.91 -2.72 -9.28
CA ILE A 436 16.86 -3.09 -10.25
C ILE A 436 15.56 -3.33 -9.49
N ASN A 437 14.44 -2.88 -10.05
CA ASN A 437 13.10 -2.90 -9.44
C ASN A 437 13.01 -2.10 -8.13
N ALA A 438 13.94 -1.17 -7.90
CA ALA A 438 13.82 -0.24 -6.78
C ALA A 438 12.93 0.94 -7.17
N THR A 439 12.09 1.40 -6.25
CA THR A 439 11.32 2.64 -6.44
C THR A 439 12.26 3.83 -6.25
N PRO A 440 12.43 4.71 -7.25
CA PRO A 440 13.17 5.94 -7.07
C PRO A 440 12.39 6.88 -6.15
N ILE A 441 13.03 7.37 -5.09
CA ILE A 441 12.43 8.36 -4.18
C ILE A 441 12.81 9.76 -4.63
N GLY A 442 14.07 9.95 -4.98
CA GLY A 442 14.58 11.20 -5.50
C GLY A 442 16.10 11.28 -5.56
N LYS A 443 16.58 12.42 -6.07
CA LYS A 443 17.99 12.77 -6.14
C LYS A 443 18.28 13.85 -5.10
N CYS A 444 19.19 13.57 -4.17
CA CYS A 444 19.76 14.58 -3.28
C CYS A 444 20.99 15.19 -3.97
N VAL A 445 20.91 16.48 -4.30
CA VAL A 445 22.00 17.21 -4.94
C VAL A 445 22.58 18.23 -3.97
N VAL A 446 23.86 18.08 -3.68
CA VAL A 446 24.69 19.03 -2.95
C VAL A 446 25.43 19.83 -4.01
N ALA A 447 24.86 20.97 -4.40
CA ALA A 447 25.41 21.82 -5.45
C ALA A 447 26.52 22.76 -4.92
N ASP A 448 27.23 23.38 -5.85
CA ASP A 448 28.19 24.47 -5.60
C ASP A 448 29.27 24.17 -4.55
N LEU A 449 29.86 22.97 -4.65
CA LEU A 449 31.04 22.63 -3.87
C LEU A 449 32.17 23.65 -4.14
N PRO A 450 32.87 24.13 -3.10
CA PRO A 450 33.91 25.15 -3.28
C PRO A 450 34.98 24.75 -4.30
N LYS A 451 35.40 25.72 -5.11
CA LYS A 451 36.61 25.55 -5.94
C LYS A 451 37.80 25.27 -5.01
N GLY A 452 38.56 24.22 -5.29
CA GLY A 452 39.64 23.75 -4.43
C GLY A 452 39.27 22.55 -3.54
N THR A 453 38.01 22.09 -3.52
CA THR A 453 37.62 20.89 -2.76
C THR A 453 38.46 19.68 -3.18
N PRO A 454 39.28 19.10 -2.28
CA PRO A 454 40.09 17.93 -2.60
C PRO A 454 39.25 16.68 -2.90
N LYS A 455 39.82 15.75 -3.66
CA LYS A 455 39.32 14.37 -3.73
C LYS A 455 39.31 13.77 -2.32
N GLY A 456 38.23 13.09 -1.96
CA GLY A 456 38.07 12.45 -0.66
C GLY A 456 37.43 13.32 0.42
N THR A 457 37.08 14.58 0.14
CA THR A 457 36.35 15.45 1.08
C THR A 457 35.04 14.81 1.49
N ASN A 458 34.75 14.86 2.80
CA ASN A 458 33.57 14.22 3.36
C ASN A 458 32.31 15.04 3.12
N VAL A 459 31.26 14.37 2.65
CA VAL A 459 29.89 14.87 2.60
C VAL A 459 29.06 14.04 3.56
N GLU A 460 28.58 14.66 4.63
CA GLU A 460 27.69 14.02 5.59
C GLU A 460 26.25 14.17 5.13
N VAL A 461 25.56 13.05 4.97
CA VAL A 461 24.14 13.02 4.61
C VAL A 461 23.36 12.28 5.67
N ARG A 462 22.33 12.94 6.17
CA ARG A 462 21.41 12.44 7.19
C ARG A 462 20.06 12.15 6.54
N PHE A 463 19.62 10.91 6.68
CA PHE A 463 18.30 10.43 6.32
C PHE A 463 17.46 10.41 7.59
N ASP A 464 16.41 11.22 7.62
CA ASP A 464 15.41 11.31 8.69
C ASP A 464 14.11 10.69 8.17
N TYR A 465 13.83 9.46 8.60
CA TYR A 465 12.59 8.76 8.30
C TYR A 465 11.61 8.96 9.44
N ARG A 466 10.51 9.67 9.18
CA ARG A 466 9.52 10.08 10.20
C ARG A 466 8.54 8.95 10.56
N ALA A 467 7.75 9.16 11.61
CA ALA A 467 6.74 8.21 12.11
C ALA A 467 5.61 7.91 11.09
N ASP A 468 5.31 8.88 10.23
CA ASP A 468 4.32 8.79 9.13
C ASP A 468 4.87 8.10 7.87
N GLY A 469 6.13 7.63 7.91
CA GLY A 469 6.79 7.06 6.73
C GLY A 469 7.13 8.12 5.69
N ARG A 470 7.40 9.37 6.08
CA ARG A 470 7.94 10.42 5.19
C ARG A 470 9.45 10.58 5.37
N LEU A 471 10.16 10.76 4.26
CA LEU A 471 11.61 10.96 4.25
C LEU A 471 11.96 12.45 4.16
N THR A 472 12.83 12.90 5.07
CA THR A 472 13.58 14.14 4.92
C THR A 472 15.07 13.81 4.84
N VAL A 473 15.78 14.43 3.91
CA VAL A 473 17.22 14.30 3.79
C VAL A 473 17.87 15.62 4.18
N HIS A 474 19.07 15.56 4.74
CA HIS A 474 19.89 16.75 4.99
C HIS A 474 21.33 16.43 4.60
N ALA A 475 22.03 17.38 3.98
CA ALA A 475 23.43 17.24 3.63
C ALA A 475 24.26 18.40 4.19
N SER A 476 25.49 18.10 4.61
CA SER A 476 26.45 19.09 5.13
C SER A 476 27.88 18.69 4.78
N LEU A 477 28.77 19.66 4.60
CA LEU A 477 30.21 19.46 4.52
C LEU A 477 30.84 19.86 5.85
N PRO A 478 31.23 18.94 6.74
CA PRO A 478 31.75 19.29 8.06
C PRO A 478 33.05 20.12 8.01
N GLU A 479 33.83 19.93 6.95
CA GLU A 479 35.12 20.59 6.73
C GLU A 479 34.95 22.04 6.21
N ILE A 480 33.73 22.41 5.82
CA ILE A 480 33.42 23.71 5.21
C ILE A 480 32.26 24.31 5.98
N ASP A 481 32.49 25.40 6.71
CA ASP A 481 31.44 26.12 7.46
C ASP A 481 30.52 26.91 6.51
N ARG A 482 29.81 26.20 5.63
CA ARG A 482 28.88 26.75 4.65
C ARG A 482 27.63 25.89 4.62
N LYS A 483 26.48 26.54 4.81
CA LYS A 483 25.17 25.92 4.55
C LYS A 483 25.04 25.65 3.07
N ILE A 484 24.78 24.40 2.70
CA ILE A 484 24.60 24.01 1.31
C ILE A 484 23.11 23.90 1.03
N THR A 485 22.69 24.44 -0.11
CA THR A 485 21.35 24.25 -0.62
C THR A 485 21.21 22.80 -1.04
N MET A 486 20.35 22.07 -0.32
CA MET A 486 19.97 20.72 -0.68
C MET A 486 18.63 20.78 -1.40
N THR A 487 18.60 20.31 -2.64
CA THR A 487 17.34 20.10 -3.36
C THR A 487 17.08 18.60 -3.41
N LEU A 488 16.01 18.14 -2.76
CA LEU A 488 15.49 16.80 -2.96
C LEU A 488 14.55 16.85 -4.17
N ASN A 489 15.07 16.47 -5.33
CA ASN A 489 14.25 16.32 -6.53
C ASN A 489 13.53 14.98 -6.40
N ARG A 490 12.26 15.02 -6.00
CA ARG A 490 11.42 13.83 -5.88
C ARG A 490 11.16 13.23 -7.26
N ALA A 491 11.21 11.92 -7.35
CA ALA A 491 11.00 11.22 -8.63
C ALA A 491 9.53 11.19 -9.05
N ALA A 492 8.62 11.28 -8.08
CA ALA A 492 7.18 11.28 -8.28
C ALA A 492 6.46 12.19 -7.27
N GLY A 493 5.19 12.46 -7.56
CA GLY A 493 4.30 13.33 -6.80
C GLY A 493 4.38 14.79 -7.24
N LEU A 494 3.31 15.52 -6.97
CA LEU A 494 3.12 16.90 -7.43
C LEU A 494 4.02 17.90 -6.67
N SER A 495 4.52 18.89 -7.41
CA SER A 495 5.12 20.11 -6.87
C SER A 495 4.07 21.06 -6.29
N ASP A 496 4.48 22.03 -5.47
CA ASP A 496 3.54 23.00 -4.89
C ASP A 496 2.82 23.85 -5.96
N ASP A 497 3.49 24.17 -7.07
CA ASP A 497 2.91 24.90 -8.19
C ASP A 497 1.88 24.05 -8.95
N GLU A 498 2.18 22.76 -9.16
CA GLU A 498 1.22 21.81 -9.76
C GLU A 498 0.01 21.60 -8.84
N ILE A 499 0.22 21.47 -7.52
CA ILE A 499 -0.86 21.39 -6.54
C ILE A 499 -1.75 22.64 -6.62
N ALA A 500 -1.16 23.84 -6.68
CA ALA A 500 -1.91 25.08 -6.80
C ALA A 500 -2.71 25.14 -8.11
N ALA A 501 -2.10 24.75 -9.23
CA ALA A 501 -2.74 24.73 -10.54
C ALA A 501 -3.89 23.71 -10.59
N TRP A 502 -3.68 22.49 -10.08
CA TRP A 502 -4.73 21.46 -10.01
C TRP A 502 -5.85 21.84 -9.06
N ARG A 503 -5.52 22.44 -7.91
CA ARG A 503 -6.52 22.95 -6.98
C ARG A 503 -7.42 23.99 -7.63
N SER A 504 -6.86 24.94 -8.36
CA SER A 504 -7.65 25.92 -9.13
C SER A 504 -8.59 25.21 -10.10
N ARG A 505 -8.07 24.24 -10.88
CA ARG A 505 -8.90 23.50 -11.84
C ARG A 505 -10.05 22.73 -11.17
N LEU A 506 -9.78 22.12 -10.03
CA LEU A 506 -10.79 21.40 -9.26
C LEU A 506 -11.84 22.35 -8.64
N ASP A 507 -11.42 23.54 -8.20
CA ASP A 507 -12.33 24.56 -7.64
C ASP A 507 -13.21 25.18 -8.74
N ASP A 508 -12.71 25.27 -9.96
CA ASP A 508 -13.46 25.65 -11.17
C ASP A 508 -14.36 24.51 -11.71
N GLY A 509 -14.38 23.36 -11.04
CA GLY A 509 -15.27 22.23 -11.32
C GLY A 509 -14.71 21.18 -12.28
N LEU A 510 -13.50 21.36 -12.82
CA LEU A 510 -12.83 20.45 -13.75
C LEU A 510 -13.75 19.95 -14.88
N SER A 511 -14.33 20.91 -15.61
CA SER A 511 -15.26 20.61 -16.70
C SER A 511 -14.58 19.90 -17.87
N ASP A 512 -15.40 19.34 -18.75
CA ASP A 512 -14.97 18.65 -19.96
C ASP A 512 -14.13 19.52 -20.90
N ALA A 513 -14.49 20.80 -21.02
CA ALA A 513 -13.72 21.78 -21.78
C ALA A 513 -12.34 22.05 -21.17
N MET A 514 -12.24 22.05 -19.84
CA MET A 514 -10.95 22.22 -19.16
C MET A 514 -10.06 21.00 -19.34
N LEU A 515 -10.62 19.79 -19.29
CA LEU A 515 -9.88 18.55 -19.57
C LEU A 515 -9.35 18.56 -21.00
N ALA A 516 -10.20 18.92 -21.97
CA ALA A 516 -9.79 19.01 -23.37
C ALA A 516 -8.63 20.01 -23.60
N SER A 517 -8.58 21.09 -22.79
CA SER A 517 -7.52 22.09 -22.85
C SER A 517 -6.17 21.64 -22.27
N LEU A 518 -6.13 20.51 -21.54
CA LEU A 518 -4.87 20.00 -21.00
C LEU A 518 -3.93 19.59 -22.12
N ALA A 519 -2.66 19.97 -21.98
CA ALA A 519 -1.62 19.57 -22.91
C ALA A 519 -1.61 18.05 -23.07
N GLU A 520 -1.49 17.59 -24.32
CA GLU A 520 -1.24 16.18 -24.58
C GLU A 520 0.15 15.85 -24.07
N HIS A 521 0.22 14.88 -23.17
CA HIS A 521 1.47 14.24 -22.81
C HIS A 521 1.62 13.08 -23.78
N GLY A 522 2.68 13.08 -24.60
CA GLY A 522 2.93 11.96 -25.51
C GLY A 522 3.09 10.66 -24.73
N ASP A 523 2.73 9.54 -25.36
CA ASP A 523 2.71 8.16 -24.81
C ASP A 523 4.06 7.62 -24.30
N ASP A 524 5.08 8.46 -24.09
CA ASP A 524 6.40 8.02 -23.66
C ASP A 524 6.49 7.92 -22.13
N ALA A 525 5.62 7.08 -21.55
CA ALA A 525 5.68 6.68 -20.14
C ALA A 525 6.89 5.76 -19.84
N SER A 526 7.66 5.36 -20.87
CA SER A 526 8.74 4.38 -20.77
C SER A 526 10.15 4.97 -20.63
N ALA A 527 10.34 6.27 -20.89
CA ALA A 527 11.67 6.85 -21.13
C ALA A 527 12.37 7.49 -19.90
N LEU A 528 12.02 7.13 -18.67
CA LEU A 528 12.65 7.73 -17.49
C LEU A 528 13.26 6.66 -16.58
N PHE A 529 14.60 6.70 -16.50
CA PHE A 529 15.53 5.84 -15.74
C PHE A 529 16.09 4.63 -16.50
N SER A 530 16.89 4.88 -17.54
CA SER A 530 17.94 3.92 -17.90
C SER A 530 19.07 3.97 -16.86
N ALA A 531 19.71 2.82 -16.62
CA ALA A 531 20.94 2.74 -15.83
C ALA A 531 22.11 3.51 -16.48
N ASP A 532 21.90 4.06 -17.67
CA ASP A 532 22.91 4.75 -18.47
C ASP A 532 23.24 6.17 -17.97
N ASP A 533 22.38 6.78 -17.13
CA ASP A 533 22.63 8.09 -16.47
C ASP A 533 23.76 8.02 -15.41
N LEU A 534 24.31 6.82 -15.17
CA LEU A 534 25.49 6.59 -14.34
C LEU A 534 26.73 6.16 -15.15
N THR A 535 26.61 6.01 -16.47
CA THR A 535 27.69 5.52 -17.36
C THR A 535 27.95 6.37 -18.60
N SER A 536 27.36 7.56 -18.78
CA SER A 536 27.68 8.39 -19.94
C SER A 536 29.03 9.11 -19.78
N GLU A 537 30.05 8.56 -20.43
CA GLU A 537 31.16 9.35 -20.97
C GLU A 537 30.61 10.22 -22.12
N ASP A 538 30.49 11.52 -21.89
CA ASP A 538 30.26 12.51 -22.97
C ASP A 538 31.53 12.60 -23.83
N ALA A 539 31.63 11.74 -24.82
CA ALA A 539 32.60 11.86 -25.91
C ALA A 539 32.01 12.78 -26.99
N ASP A 540 32.39 14.06 -26.95
CA ASP A 540 32.15 14.99 -28.05
C ASP A 540 33.42 15.05 -28.93
N ALA A 541 33.35 14.40 -30.09
CA ALA A 541 33.97 14.83 -31.35
C ALA A 541 33.69 13.80 -32.46
N LEU A 542 32.86 14.17 -33.44
CA LEU A 542 33.07 13.75 -34.82
C LEU A 542 33.96 14.83 -35.47
N PRO A 543 34.98 14.43 -36.26
CA PRO A 543 34.69 14.37 -37.68
C PRO A 543 35.33 13.21 -38.45
N ASP A 544 34.66 12.99 -39.59
CA ASP A 544 35.08 12.48 -40.89
C ASP A 544 34.81 11.01 -41.22
N GLU A 545 33.98 10.85 -42.25
CA GLU A 545 33.65 9.61 -42.93
C GLU A 545 34.83 9.19 -43.81
N SER A 546 35.38 8.01 -43.58
CA SER A 546 35.68 7.09 -44.68
C SER A 546 36.20 5.74 -44.19
N SER A 547 35.59 4.70 -44.76
CA SER A 547 36.04 3.30 -44.86
C SER A 547 35.73 2.34 -43.69
N ILE A 548 35.39 1.11 -44.10
CA ILE A 548 35.12 -0.16 -43.37
C ILE A 548 33.61 -0.48 -43.30
N ASP A 549 33.02 -1.28 -44.21
CA ASP A 549 33.11 -2.74 -44.52
C ASP A 549 31.84 -3.47 -44.00
N PRO A 550 30.91 -3.89 -44.88
CA PRO A 550 29.60 -4.40 -44.48
C PRO A 550 29.64 -5.89 -44.14
N SER A 551 29.86 -6.25 -42.87
CA SER A 551 29.61 -7.63 -42.41
C SER A 551 29.14 -7.84 -40.96
N GLU A 552 28.84 -6.79 -40.18
CA GLU A 552 28.37 -6.94 -38.79
C GLU A 552 26.98 -6.37 -38.49
N ALA A 553 26.17 -6.05 -39.51
CA ALA A 553 24.80 -5.58 -39.34
C ALA A 553 23.74 -6.71 -39.17
N ALA A 554 24.11 -7.98 -39.37
CA ALA A 554 23.13 -9.07 -39.46
C ALA A 554 22.81 -9.78 -38.12
N VAL A 555 23.49 -9.45 -37.02
CA VAL A 555 23.33 -10.17 -35.73
C VAL A 555 22.53 -9.35 -34.70
N ALA A 556 22.44 -8.03 -34.87
CA ALA A 556 21.70 -7.15 -33.97
C ALA A 556 20.19 -7.04 -34.28
N GLU A 557 19.77 -7.40 -35.49
CA GLU A 557 18.36 -7.36 -35.91
C GLU A 557 17.61 -8.65 -35.52
N GLN A 558 18.32 -9.78 -35.41
CA GLN A 558 17.74 -11.09 -35.10
C GLN A 558 17.42 -11.29 -33.60
N VAL A 559 18.11 -10.57 -32.70
CA VAL A 559 17.82 -10.61 -31.25
C VAL A 559 16.66 -9.68 -30.88
N ARG A 560 16.35 -8.68 -31.71
CA ARG A 560 15.23 -7.74 -31.49
C ARG A 560 13.89 -8.31 -31.96
N THR A 561 13.88 -9.19 -32.94
CA THR A 561 12.66 -9.87 -33.42
C THR A 561 12.21 -11.04 -32.55
N ASP A 562 13.13 -11.72 -31.85
CA ASP A 562 12.80 -12.91 -31.04
C ASP A 562 12.21 -12.60 -29.65
N GLN A 563 12.26 -11.35 -29.18
CA GLN A 563 11.62 -10.94 -27.91
C GLN A 563 10.21 -10.34 -28.06
N VAL A 564 9.79 -10.01 -29.29
CA VAL A 564 8.45 -9.48 -29.57
C VAL A 564 7.46 -10.59 -30.01
N GLN A 565 7.95 -11.78 -30.36
CA GLN A 565 7.10 -12.91 -30.78
C GLN A 565 6.82 -13.97 -29.68
N GLY A 566 7.27 -13.75 -28.44
CA GLY A 566 7.03 -14.67 -27.32
C GLY A 566 5.66 -14.55 -26.63
N PHE A 567 4.83 -13.56 -26.98
CA PHE A 567 3.52 -13.32 -26.34
C PHE A 567 2.32 -13.44 -27.29
N ALA A 568 2.53 -13.84 -28.54
CA ALA A 568 1.47 -14.03 -29.54
C ALA A 568 1.60 -15.39 -30.24
N ALA A 569 1.41 -16.50 -29.51
CA ALA A 569 1.30 -17.82 -30.11
C ALA A 569 0.58 -18.82 -29.18
N LEU A 570 -0.73 -18.67 -29.00
CA LEU A 570 -1.63 -19.78 -28.68
C LEU A 570 -3.05 -19.52 -29.21
N GLN A 571 -3.20 -18.93 -30.40
CA GLN A 571 -4.44 -18.98 -31.17
C GLN A 571 -4.11 -19.05 -32.67
N HIS A 572 -4.90 -19.87 -33.39
CA HIS A 572 -4.90 -20.13 -34.84
C HIS A 572 -3.93 -21.17 -35.39
N VAL A 573 -4.45 -22.41 -35.44
CA VAL A 573 -4.10 -23.40 -36.47
C VAL A 573 -5.14 -23.27 -37.58
N GLU A 574 -4.75 -22.79 -38.76
CA GLU A 574 -5.53 -22.96 -39.99
C GLU A 574 -5.06 -24.20 -40.75
N PRO A 575 -5.95 -25.01 -41.36
CA PRO A 575 -5.57 -26.12 -42.22
C PRO A 575 -5.68 -25.76 -43.72
N GLU A 576 -4.66 -26.12 -44.50
CA GLU A 576 -4.64 -26.13 -45.97
C GLU A 576 -5.19 -27.46 -46.54
N PRO A 577 -5.60 -27.52 -47.83
CA PRO A 577 -6.79 -28.25 -48.27
C PRO A 577 -6.51 -29.61 -48.91
N ALA A 578 -7.52 -30.50 -48.91
CA ALA A 578 -7.57 -31.64 -49.82
C ALA A 578 -9.00 -32.00 -50.29
N SER A 579 -9.12 -32.00 -51.61
CA SER A 579 -10.21 -32.45 -52.50
C SER A 579 -10.83 -33.81 -52.17
N SER A 580 -12.17 -33.93 -52.19
CA SER A 580 -12.93 -34.60 -53.27
C SER A 580 -14.33 -35.12 -52.86
N LYS A 581 -15.32 -34.75 -53.69
CA LYS A 581 -16.50 -35.51 -54.18
C LYS A 581 -17.59 -36.00 -53.20
N THR A 582 -18.79 -35.48 -53.50
CA THR A 582 -20.19 -35.90 -53.23
C THR A 582 -20.46 -37.42 -53.29
N PRO A 583 -21.56 -37.96 -52.68
CA PRO A 583 -22.93 -37.65 -53.11
C PRO A 583 -24.06 -37.56 -52.04
N VAL A 584 -25.05 -36.75 -52.44
CA VAL A 584 -26.51 -36.79 -52.22
C VAL A 584 -27.10 -38.01 -51.50
N ALA A 585 -27.93 -37.76 -50.47
CA ALA A 585 -29.16 -38.51 -50.21
C ALA A 585 -30.18 -37.67 -49.41
N ALA A 586 -31.40 -37.61 -49.94
CA ALA A 586 -32.58 -37.01 -49.32
C ALA A 586 -33.30 -38.02 -48.40
N SER A 587 -34.00 -37.54 -47.35
CA SER A 587 -35.33 -38.06 -47.03
C SER A 587 -36.12 -37.13 -46.12
N LYS A 588 -37.36 -36.88 -46.55
CA LYS A 588 -38.48 -36.35 -45.77
C LYS A 588 -38.88 -37.32 -44.64
N ALA A 589 -39.42 -36.78 -43.55
CA ALA A 589 -40.62 -37.31 -42.89
C ALA A 589 -41.27 -36.21 -42.04
N ALA A 590 -42.60 -36.12 -42.15
CA ALA A 590 -43.46 -35.11 -41.57
C ALA A 590 -44.06 -35.55 -40.23
N ALA A 591 -44.31 -34.56 -39.38
CA ALA A 591 -45.47 -34.32 -38.50
C ALA A 591 -46.01 -35.44 -37.58
N ILE A 592 -46.28 -35.10 -36.30
CA ILE A 592 -47.63 -34.95 -35.70
C ILE A 592 -47.57 -34.83 -34.15
N LEU A 593 -48.25 -33.80 -33.62
CA LEU A 593 -48.83 -33.56 -32.27
C LEU A 593 -47.87 -33.39 -31.05
N GLY A 594 -48.07 -32.46 -30.11
CA GLY A 594 -49.19 -31.58 -29.82
C GLY A 594 -48.82 -30.51 -28.78
N VAL A 595 -49.55 -29.40 -28.86
CA VAL A 595 -49.41 -28.16 -28.09
C VAL A 595 -50.05 -28.31 -26.71
N SER A 596 -49.43 -27.73 -25.66
CA SER A 596 -50.13 -27.29 -24.46
C SER A 596 -49.57 -25.93 -24.01
N GLN A 597 -50.46 -24.93 -23.91
CA GLN A 597 -50.17 -23.56 -23.48
C GLN A 597 -50.21 -23.43 -21.94
N PRO A 598 -49.39 -22.54 -21.33
CA PRO A 598 -49.59 -22.11 -19.94
C PRO A 598 -50.58 -20.93 -19.83
N PRO A 599 -51.26 -20.74 -18.68
CA PRO A 599 -52.34 -19.77 -18.51
C PRO A 599 -51.84 -18.32 -18.31
N PRO A 600 -52.69 -17.30 -18.56
CA PRO A 600 -52.31 -15.89 -18.49
C PRO A 600 -52.35 -15.32 -17.06
N SER A 601 -51.41 -14.42 -16.77
CA SER A 601 -51.36 -13.60 -15.55
C SER A 601 -52.11 -12.27 -15.76
N PRO A 602 -52.78 -11.69 -14.73
CA PRO A 602 -53.66 -10.54 -14.90
C PRO A 602 -52.92 -9.19 -14.98
N ALA A 603 -53.59 -8.24 -15.64
CA ALA A 603 -53.13 -6.88 -15.97
C ALA A 603 -53.08 -5.92 -14.76
N PRO A 604 -52.34 -4.79 -14.88
CA PRO A 604 -52.09 -3.85 -13.78
C PRO A 604 -53.21 -2.81 -13.61
N VAL A 605 -53.37 -2.33 -12.37
CA VAL A 605 -54.31 -1.29 -11.94
C VAL A 605 -53.64 0.09 -12.01
N GLU A 606 -54.25 1.05 -12.71
CA GLU A 606 -53.89 2.47 -12.71
C GLU A 606 -54.18 3.15 -11.35
N PRO A 607 -53.37 4.13 -10.89
CA PRO A 607 -53.82 5.13 -9.94
C PRO A 607 -54.29 6.40 -10.66
N ALA A 608 -55.47 6.88 -10.28
CA ALA A 608 -56.05 8.14 -10.73
C ALA A 608 -55.53 9.33 -9.91
N ASP A 609 -55.24 10.42 -10.62
CA ASP A 609 -55.00 11.77 -10.12
C ASP A 609 -56.16 12.34 -9.28
N ARG A 610 -55.83 13.04 -8.19
CA ARG A 610 -56.58 14.20 -7.70
C ARG A 610 -55.64 15.26 -7.14
N GLN A 611 -55.77 16.47 -7.68
CA GLN A 611 -55.15 17.72 -7.26
C GLN A 611 -55.89 18.38 -6.08
N ASP A 612 -55.09 19.04 -5.23
CA ASP A 612 -55.25 20.33 -4.51
C ASP A 612 -56.53 20.70 -3.74
N ALA A 613 -56.36 21.02 -2.44
CA ALA A 613 -56.81 22.28 -1.82
C ALA A 613 -56.39 22.43 -0.33
N VAL A 614 -55.39 23.30 -0.09
CA VAL A 614 -55.30 24.44 0.86
C VAL A 614 -56.23 24.50 2.10
N ARG A 615 -55.60 24.76 3.28
CA ARG A 615 -55.87 25.77 4.36
C ARG A 615 -56.02 25.28 5.82
N GLU A 616 -55.05 25.73 6.62
CA GLU A 616 -55.09 26.30 7.99
C GLU A 616 -56.22 25.92 8.97
N SER A 617 -55.82 25.42 10.16
CA SER A 617 -56.12 26.07 11.45
C SER A 617 -55.48 25.34 12.66
N ASN A 618 -54.69 26.09 13.43
CA ASN A 618 -54.32 25.86 14.85
C ASN A 618 -55.59 25.88 15.76
N PRO A 619 -55.59 25.55 17.10
CA PRO A 619 -54.50 25.71 18.05
C PRO A 619 -54.35 24.65 19.18
N ALA A 620 -53.31 24.89 19.98
CA ALA A 620 -52.89 24.25 21.22
C ALA A 620 -53.96 24.03 22.32
N TYR A 621 -53.70 23.04 23.19
CA TYR A 621 -53.93 23.18 24.63
C TYR A 621 -52.85 22.45 25.45
N ALA A 622 -52.31 23.19 26.40
CA ALA A 622 -51.33 22.77 27.40
C ALA A 622 -52.02 22.18 28.65
N ALA A 623 -51.34 21.30 29.39
CA ALA A 623 -51.13 21.40 30.85
C ALA A 623 -50.42 20.15 31.43
N SER A 624 -49.26 20.38 32.06
CA SER A 624 -48.70 19.52 33.13
C SER A 624 -49.48 19.72 34.44
N PRO A 625 -49.32 18.81 35.43
CA PRO A 625 -48.54 19.18 36.63
C PRO A 625 -47.61 18.05 37.14
N VAL A 626 -46.34 18.32 37.48
CA VAL A 626 -45.74 18.68 38.81
C VAL A 626 -45.36 17.46 39.70
N ALA A 627 -44.03 17.34 39.92
CA ALA A 627 -43.25 16.94 41.14
C ALA A 627 -43.55 15.58 41.83
N SER A 628 -42.63 14.86 42.49
CA SER A 628 -41.20 14.92 42.84
C SER A 628 -40.92 13.57 43.53
N GLU A 629 -39.89 12.81 43.14
CA GLU A 629 -38.58 12.71 43.82
C GLU A 629 -38.54 11.85 45.11
N GLN A 630 -37.50 10.99 45.17
CA GLN A 630 -36.96 10.25 46.32
C GLN A 630 -37.45 8.81 46.61
N ALA A 631 -36.71 7.85 46.04
CA ALA A 631 -36.20 6.71 46.81
C ALA A 631 -34.79 6.35 46.28
N ALA A 632 -33.77 6.82 47.00
CA ALA A 632 -32.37 6.62 46.70
C ALA A 632 -31.79 5.36 47.36
N GLN A 633 -30.73 4.86 46.72
CA GLN A 633 -29.75 3.85 47.14
C GLN A 633 -29.46 3.73 48.66
N ALA A 634 -29.24 2.50 49.11
CA ALA A 634 -28.39 2.20 50.27
C ALA A 634 -27.44 1.03 50.01
N LYS A 635 -26.26 1.13 50.62
CA LYS A 635 -24.98 0.48 50.33
C LYS A 635 -24.76 -0.86 51.03
N ARG A 636 -23.74 -1.57 50.53
CA ARG A 636 -22.97 -2.71 51.06
C ARG A 636 -22.64 -2.72 52.57
N ALA A 637 -22.51 -3.96 53.10
CA ALA A 637 -21.43 -4.55 53.92
C ALA A 637 -21.69 -4.97 55.40
N ALA A 638 -21.03 -6.08 55.78
CA ALA A 638 -20.76 -6.71 57.10
C ALA A 638 -21.81 -7.73 57.64
N VAL A 639 -21.60 -9.06 57.71
CA VAL A 639 -20.62 -9.96 58.40
C VAL A 639 -20.99 -10.33 59.86
N LYS A 640 -21.36 -11.61 60.09
CA LYS A 640 -20.90 -12.56 61.17
C LYS A 640 -21.82 -13.81 61.23
N GLN A 641 -21.30 -15.04 60.98
CA GLN A 641 -20.79 -16.06 61.94
C GLN A 641 -21.91 -16.84 62.69
N VAL A 642 -21.95 -18.16 62.93
CA VAL A 642 -21.04 -19.34 62.88
C VAL A 642 -21.91 -20.62 62.96
N SER A 643 -21.52 -21.75 62.33
CA SER A 643 -21.42 -23.09 62.97
C SER A 643 -21.10 -24.21 61.96
N SER A 644 -20.17 -25.08 62.39
CA SER A 644 -19.43 -26.18 61.75
C SER A 644 -20.17 -27.52 61.54
N LYS A 645 -19.73 -28.36 60.59
CA LYS A 645 -19.12 -29.70 60.83
C LYS A 645 -18.71 -30.47 59.56
N ASP A 646 -17.71 -31.33 59.74
CA ASP A 646 -16.94 -32.17 58.82
C ASP A 646 -17.72 -33.22 57.99
N ALA A 647 -17.17 -33.60 56.82
CA ALA A 647 -16.66 -34.96 56.53
C ALA A 647 -16.31 -35.16 55.05
N ALA A 648 -15.16 -35.79 54.80
CA ALA A 648 -14.68 -36.31 53.52
C ALA A 648 -15.41 -37.60 53.11
N ILE A 649 -15.41 -37.96 51.81
CA ILE A 649 -15.23 -39.32 51.26
C ILE A 649 -15.05 -39.29 49.73
N LYS A 650 -14.18 -40.20 49.29
CA LYS A 650 -13.72 -40.56 47.93
C LYS A 650 -14.79 -41.23 47.06
N ILE A 651 -14.43 -41.45 45.78
CA ILE A 651 -14.60 -42.67 44.92
C ILE A 651 -14.70 -42.17 43.46
N GLU A 652 -14.18 -42.77 42.39
CA GLU A 652 -13.13 -43.75 42.06
C GLU A 652 -13.17 -43.81 40.52
N THR A 653 -12.01 -43.82 39.87
CA THR A 653 -11.87 -44.21 38.47
C THR A 653 -11.58 -45.71 38.40
N ASN A 654 -12.17 -46.42 37.43
CA ASN A 654 -11.83 -47.81 37.14
C ASN A 654 -11.22 -47.92 35.74
N ALA A 655 -9.99 -48.41 35.70
CA ALA A 655 -9.35 -49.05 34.55
C ALA A 655 -9.14 -50.53 34.91
N PRO A 656 -8.91 -51.39 33.91
CA PRO A 656 -7.74 -52.28 34.02
C PRO A 656 -7.06 -52.46 32.64
N ALA A 657 -5.83 -52.92 32.47
CA ALA A 657 -4.62 -53.08 33.26
C ALA A 657 -3.57 -53.72 32.31
N GLY A 658 -2.28 -53.43 32.49
CA GLY A 658 -1.18 -54.34 32.07
C GLY A 658 -0.19 -53.83 31.01
N GLY A 659 0.94 -53.26 31.45
CA GLY A 659 2.15 -53.02 30.63
C GLY A 659 3.05 -54.28 30.48
N PRO A 660 4.34 -54.21 30.06
CA PRO A 660 5.30 -53.16 30.43
C PRO A 660 6.22 -52.61 29.30
N LYS A 661 6.99 -51.59 29.70
CA LYS A 661 7.98 -50.73 29.02
C LYS A 661 9.14 -51.45 28.32
N LEU A 662 9.75 -50.83 27.29
CA LEU A 662 11.21 -50.70 27.11
C LEU A 662 11.60 -49.71 26.00
N SER A 663 12.86 -49.28 26.05
CA SER A 663 13.49 -48.05 25.57
C SER A 663 14.11 -48.08 24.17
N VAL A 664 14.63 -46.92 23.76
CA VAL A 664 15.60 -46.64 22.68
C VAL A 664 16.72 -47.70 22.57
N ALA A 665 16.92 -48.23 21.36
CA ALA A 665 18.14 -48.76 20.72
C ALA A 665 17.89 -50.07 19.92
N ASP A 666 18.38 -50.07 18.68
CA ASP A 666 18.77 -51.21 17.83
C ASP A 666 17.75 -52.29 17.42
N ALA A 667 17.34 -52.26 16.14
CA ALA A 667 17.14 -53.49 15.36
C ALA A 667 17.32 -53.24 13.86
N GLN A 668 18.53 -53.53 13.38
CA GLN A 668 18.88 -53.73 11.98
C GLN A 668 18.69 -55.22 11.59
N LYS A 669 18.32 -55.45 10.31
CA LYS A 669 18.65 -56.61 9.42
C LYS A 669 17.80 -57.89 9.44
N LEU A 670 17.16 -58.16 8.29
CA LEU A 670 17.42 -59.28 7.32
C LEU A 670 16.36 -59.19 6.19
N ALA A 671 16.67 -58.67 4.99
CA ALA A 671 17.19 -59.35 3.76
C ALA A 671 16.28 -60.51 3.27
N VAL A 672 15.78 -60.57 2.01
CA VAL A 672 16.53 -60.87 0.76
C VAL A 672 15.70 -60.58 -0.53
N ALA A 673 16.34 -59.88 -1.50
CA ALA A 673 16.31 -59.91 -2.99
C ALA A 673 15.01 -59.84 -3.83
N ALA A 674 14.92 -59.29 -5.06
CA ALA A 674 15.72 -58.45 -6.01
C ALA A 674 14.78 -58.17 -7.24
N GLY A 675 14.89 -57.19 -8.16
CA GLY A 675 15.87 -56.14 -8.51
C GLY A 675 15.21 -55.05 -9.42
N SER A 676 15.69 -53.79 -9.38
CA SER A 676 16.52 -53.05 -10.40
C SER A 676 15.77 -52.65 -11.69
N ALA A 677 15.73 -51.38 -12.15
CA ALA A 677 16.79 -50.36 -12.21
C ALA A 677 16.28 -48.90 -12.22
N ALA A 678 17.13 -47.97 -11.76
CA ALA A 678 17.03 -46.50 -11.91
C ALA A 678 18.43 -45.91 -12.21
N PRO A 679 18.54 -44.74 -12.88
CA PRO A 679 19.83 -44.12 -13.21
C PRO A 679 20.35 -43.18 -12.10
N THR A 680 21.68 -43.03 -12.07
CA THR A 680 22.52 -42.39 -11.05
C THR A 680 22.83 -40.91 -11.33
N VAL A 681 23.01 -40.14 -10.25
CA VAL A 681 23.53 -38.77 -10.19
C VAL A 681 25.05 -38.82 -9.99
N SER A 682 25.81 -38.02 -10.76
CA SER A 682 27.28 -37.91 -10.69
C SER A 682 27.75 -36.63 -9.97
N GLU A 683 28.66 -36.80 -9.00
CA GLU A 683 29.39 -35.75 -8.30
C GLU A 683 30.49 -35.11 -9.17
N LYS A 684 30.79 -33.83 -8.86
CA LYS A 684 31.81 -32.97 -9.50
C LYS A 684 33.23 -33.30 -9.05
N PRO A 685 34.25 -33.17 -9.92
CA PRO A 685 35.65 -33.17 -9.51
C PRO A 685 36.17 -31.76 -9.14
N LYS A 686 37.04 -31.75 -8.14
CA LYS A 686 37.90 -30.64 -7.67
C LYS A 686 39.15 -30.56 -8.57
N LEU A 687 39.60 -29.36 -8.94
CA LEU A 687 40.96 -29.14 -9.46
C LEU A 687 41.59 -27.88 -8.83
N GLU A 688 42.80 -28.04 -8.31
CA GLU A 688 43.67 -27.02 -7.73
C GLU A 688 44.46 -26.28 -8.83
N LEU A 689 44.83 -25.02 -8.55
CA LEU A 689 45.69 -24.17 -9.39
C LEU A 689 47.09 -24.09 -8.75
N ASP A 690 48.14 -24.38 -9.52
CA ASP A 690 49.55 -24.15 -9.16
C ASP A 690 50.03 -22.82 -9.82
N PRO A 691 50.87 -21.99 -9.17
CA PRO A 691 51.21 -20.65 -9.63
C PRO A 691 52.55 -20.66 -10.38
N LYS A 692 52.52 -20.36 -11.67
CA LYS A 692 53.65 -19.88 -12.49
C LYS A 692 53.11 -19.55 -13.88
N ASP A 693 53.07 -18.27 -14.23
CA ASP A 693 53.82 -17.75 -15.36
C ASP A 693 53.63 -16.25 -15.52
N ALA A 694 54.71 -15.64 -15.98
CA ALA A 694 55.05 -14.25 -15.83
C ALA A 694 54.42 -13.35 -16.90
N ALA A 695 54.29 -12.08 -16.55
CA ALA A 695 53.95 -10.98 -17.45
C ALA A 695 54.95 -10.83 -18.60
N PRO A 696 54.54 -10.19 -19.72
CA PRO A 696 55.45 -9.37 -20.49
C PRO A 696 55.19 -7.88 -20.19
N GLN A 697 56.23 -7.23 -19.68
CA GLN A 697 56.41 -5.79 -19.80
C GLN A 697 56.72 -5.44 -21.26
N VAL A 698 56.08 -4.42 -21.81
CA VAL A 698 56.63 -3.67 -22.95
C VAL A 698 56.53 -2.17 -22.66
N LYS A 699 57.60 -1.50 -23.07
CA LYS A 699 58.13 -0.23 -22.60
C LYS A 699 57.36 0.98 -23.14
N ALA A 700 57.39 2.04 -22.34
CA ALA A 700 57.15 3.40 -22.80
C ALA A 700 58.34 3.87 -23.64
N ASP A 701 58.06 4.48 -24.78
CA ASP A 701 58.97 5.38 -25.48
C ASP A 701 58.34 6.77 -25.58
N ALA A 702 59.18 7.77 -25.31
CA ALA A 702 58.88 9.19 -25.33
C ALA A 702 59.43 9.82 -26.61
N ASN A 703 58.55 10.52 -27.35
CA ASN A 703 58.76 11.58 -28.34
C ASN A 703 57.43 11.64 -29.13
N ASP A 704 56.74 12.75 -29.33
CA ASP A 704 57.18 14.12 -29.54
C ASP A 704 56.19 15.13 -28.97
N LEU A 705 56.76 16.22 -28.43
CA LEU A 705 56.07 17.47 -28.16
C LEU A 705 56.09 18.33 -29.42
N ALA A 706 54.98 19.05 -29.63
CA ALA A 706 54.84 20.30 -30.39
C ALA A 706 54.69 20.22 -31.92
N MET A 707 53.46 20.46 -32.38
CA MET A 707 53.22 21.51 -33.37
C MET A 707 51.79 22.08 -33.32
N LEU A 708 51.74 23.41 -33.32
CA LEU A 708 50.72 24.30 -33.89
C LEU A 708 49.41 24.58 -33.12
N ALA A 709 49.52 25.64 -32.32
CA ALA A 709 48.46 26.60 -32.10
C ALA A 709 47.99 27.25 -33.41
N ALA A 710 46.67 27.34 -33.63
CA ALA A 710 45.94 28.53 -34.09
C ALA A 710 44.50 28.13 -34.46
N LEU A 711 43.53 28.71 -33.74
CA LEU A 711 42.33 29.39 -34.28
C LEU A 711 41.32 29.57 -33.14
N GLY A 712 41.06 30.83 -32.81
CA GLY A 712 40.10 31.22 -31.79
C GLY A 712 38.66 31.05 -32.28
N GLY A 713 37.79 30.68 -31.35
CA GLY A 713 36.35 30.75 -31.46
C GLY A 713 35.75 30.75 -30.06
N GLU A 714 34.93 31.76 -29.76
CA GLU A 714 34.31 31.97 -28.44
C GLU A 714 33.47 30.75 -28.01
N ALA A 715 33.80 30.18 -26.86
CA ALA A 715 33.04 29.09 -26.25
C ALA A 715 31.83 29.65 -25.49
N LYS A 716 30.62 29.26 -25.92
CA LYS A 716 29.44 29.22 -25.04
C LYS A 716 29.74 28.28 -23.86
N SER A 717 29.36 28.70 -22.66
CA SER A 717 29.55 27.94 -21.41
C SER A 717 29.06 26.48 -21.54
N PRO A 718 29.90 25.46 -21.28
CA PRO A 718 29.44 24.09 -21.22
C PRO A 718 28.63 23.88 -19.94
N ARG A 719 27.51 23.16 -20.04
CA ARG A 719 26.83 22.60 -18.86
C ARG A 719 27.80 21.61 -18.23
N LYS A 720 28.04 21.73 -16.92
CA LYS A 720 28.99 20.87 -16.20
C LYS A 720 28.44 19.44 -16.15
N ALA A 721 29.23 18.48 -16.63
CA ALA A 721 28.95 17.06 -16.49
C ALA A 721 28.94 16.66 -15.00
N ASP A 722 28.05 15.72 -14.68
CA ASP A 722 27.72 15.32 -13.32
C ASP A 722 28.54 14.11 -12.85
N VAL A 723 28.90 14.07 -11.57
CA VAL A 723 29.85 13.05 -11.05
C VAL A 723 29.27 12.26 -9.86
N PRO A 724 29.16 10.92 -9.96
CA PRO A 724 28.65 10.05 -8.88
C PRO A 724 29.64 9.85 -7.72
N LEU A 725 29.18 9.24 -6.62
CA LEU A 725 29.96 9.03 -5.40
C LEU A 725 30.18 7.55 -5.04
N ILE A 726 31.24 7.31 -4.26
CA ILE A 726 31.53 6.03 -3.60
C ILE A 726 31.11 6.11 -2.13
N VAL A 727 30.37 5.12 -1.64
CA VAL A 727 30.08 5.01 -0.19
C VAL A 727 31.22 4.26 0.49
N THR A 728 31.79 4.84 1.55
CA THR A 728 32.81 4.16 2.37
C THR A 728 32.23 3.72 3.71
N ASP A 729 32.30 2.42 4.04
CA ASP A 729 32.04 1.92 5.39
C ASP A 729 33.22 2.21 6.30
N VAL A 730 33.20 3.36 6.99
CA VAL A 730 34.15 3.61 8.07
C VAL A 730 33.42 3.47 9.41
N PRO A 731 33.72 2.45 10.23
CA PRO A 731 33.17 2.38 11.58
C PRO A 731 33.69 3.55 12.41
N ALA A 732 32.80 4.18 13.19
CA ALA A 732 33.16 5.23 14.13
C ALA A 732 34.17 4.68 15.15
N GLY A 733 35.42 5.12 15.05
CA GLY A 733 36.49 4.73 15.96
C GLY A 733 36.20 5.18 17.39
N LYS A 734 36.25 4.24 18.35
CA LYS A 734 36.20 4.50 19.79
C LYS A 734 37.49 5.21 20.23
N GLY A 735 37.48 6.53 20.25
CA GLY A 735 38.51 7.34 20.91
C GLY A 735 38.17 7.58 22.38
N ARG A 736 38.82 6.83 23.28
CA ARG A 736 38.83 7.12 24.73
C ARG A 736 39.72 8.35 24.99
N ALA A 737 39.16 9.40 25.56
CA ALA A 737 39.92 10.41 26.30
C ALA A 737 39.17 10.74 27.61
N LYS A 738 39.78 10.38 28.74
CA LYS A 738 39.33 10.76 30.09
C LYS A 738 39.65 12.24 30.33
N PRO A 739 38.76 13.05 30.92
CA PRO A 739 39.17 14.30 31.55
C PRO A 739 39.48 14.08 33.04
N GLN A 740 40.66 14.52 33.48
CA GLN A 740 41.00 14.72 34.89
C GLN A 740 40.53 16.11 35.37
N PRO A 741 40.27 16.30 36.68
CA PRO A 741 39.63 17.49 37.23
C PRO A 741 40.65 18.60 37.52
N LYS A 742 40.24 19.87 37.35
CA LYS A 742 40.98 21.03 37.88
C LYS A 742 40.20 21.69 39.01
N GLN A 743 40.91 21.91 40.12
CA GLN A 743 40.49 22.62 41.32
C GLN A 743 40.49 24.15 41.14
N ALA A 744 39.82 24.80 42.10
CA ALA A 744 39.36 26.18 42.17
C ALA A 744 40.43 27.24 42.52
N ALA A 745 40.05 28.52 42.34
CA ALA A 745 40.55 29.68 43.08
C ALA A 745 39.42 30.72 43.28
N GLU A 746 39.51 31.47 44.39
CA GLU A 746 38.45 32.10 45.18
C GLU A 746 38.14 33.60 44.91
N SER A 747 37.13 34.09 45.67
CA SER A 747 36.86 35.45 46.19
C SER A 747 35.64 36.16 45.55
N LYS A 748 34.72 36.84 46.26
CA LYS A 748 34.56 37.29 47.67
C LYS A 748 33.07 37.66 47.90
N ASP A 749 32.56 37.42 49.12
CA ASP A 749 31.28 37.92 49.69
C ASP A 749 31.55 39.29 50.39
N PRO A 750 30.56 40.17 50.74
CA PRO A 750 29.57 39.90 51.80
C PRO A 750 28.18 40.60 51.70
N ALA A 751 27.14 40.03 52.31
CA ALA A 751 26.37 40.61 53.45
C ALA A 751 24.94 40.03 53.63
N LYS A 752 24.58 39.79 54.90
CA LYS A 752 23.29 39.31 55.48
C LYS A 752 22.68 40.47 56.33
N PRO A 753 21.38 40.51 56.71
CA PRO A 753 20.89 39.65 57.83
C PRO A 753 19.37 39.31 57.96
N ARG A 754 19.12 38.12 58.55
CA ARG A 754 18.16 37.70 59.63
C ARG A 754 16.68 38.18 59.68
N LYS A 755 15.73 37.23 59.86
CA LYS A 755 14.99 36.81 61.10
C LYS A 755 13.75 35.92 60.75
N ALA A 756 13.58 34.73 61.36
CA ALA A 756 12.58 34.34 62.39
C ALA A 756 11.10 34.50 61.95
N GLY A 757 10.14 33.57 62.12
CA GLY A 757 9.99 32.27 62.78
C GLY A 757 8.50 31.86 62.66
N GLY A 758 8.08 30.70 63.20
CA GLY A 758 6.67 30.45 63.51
C GLY A 758 6.09 29.08 63.09
N LEU A 759 5.86 28.24 64.10
CA LEU A 759 5.14 26.96 64.11
C LEU A 759 3.59 27.13 64.08
N PHE A 760 2.91 25.98 64.00
CA PHE A 760 1.46 25.67 64.18
C PHE A 760 0.67 25.61 62.86
N GLY A 761 -0.08 24.56 62.51
CA GLY A 761 -0.51 23.38 63.24
C GLY A 761 -2.03 23.19 63.13
N ARG A 762 -2.43 22.03 62.56
CA ARG A 762 -3.68 21.26 62.78
C ARG A 762 -4.93 21.47 61.89
N LYS A 763 -5.23 20.33 61.25
CA LYS A 763 -6.47 19.50 61.28
C LYS A 763 -7.59 19.77 60.26
N ARG A 764 -7.71 18.77 59.38
CA ARG A 764 -8.91 17.95 59.08
C ARG A 764 -10.28 18.63 59.21
N LYS A 765 -10.96 18.75 58.08
CA LYS A 765 -12.15 17.94 57.77
C LYS A 765 -12.14 17.58 56.29
#